data_AF-A0A1Y4A5Q3-F1
#
_entry.id   AF-A0A1Y4A5Q3-F1
#
_cell.length_a   1.000
_cell.length_b   1.000
_cell.length_c   1.000
_cell.angle_alpha   90.00
_cell.angle_beta   90.00
_cell.angle_gamma   90.00
#
_symmetry.space_group_name_H-M   'P 1'
#
loop_
_entity.id
_entity.type
_entity.pdbx_description
1 polymer ?
#
loop_
_entity_poly.entity_id
_entity_poly.type
_entity_poly.pdbx_seq_one_letter_code
_entity_poly.pdbx_strand_id
1 'polypeptide(L)'
;MAERQPSWDKYEAAILLEGILASMKGELTRSDAVKAVSHDLRAMAVHRGIEIDAVYRNTNGISFQMKSMESAYLGRTVFKPATRLFTGVASLYHDSHDEYQKLLKEARAMIIDGKTVKDDFMRYLAEQVSPAQLSDFYICYSEIETFCLKIKVLQKPLFQTTDIETIKKVQRTIEQNKFFRITRRKQINKIVAAGRYYYNYIKEGLYSRIGIEETAVEESNTATQTFQPQHTHNIANDTMSKSVASEQSDEINSRSFSRYLSETLKMADATSRSYSSAINNCEVFAREHQLPSWQLYTSDRQAAQETIRLLLNDADFLSYNARQHNRFRAALQKFLMFIGAEPQQTVPTKADIDSASPYRNEGYEQVLREYFMKGFRMDSPLEIRKFKRYYTATHATELTDSDDDISNKIKQLCILYEGKAFLPDVMLSEDRKEELLDYIESAFADGKAAIYYQAIFAEFSDVFLDYHIHDADMLKAYLTSIGNGRFFINRSFISKTPDVSMDPLSEVRSCLQNFGRPATYDELFAALPHLPQSKIKLILASNVEFVNNGRSEYFHESIVHLSDEELDGIAEIIQRTIDERDFIGGNELYDAIRAKYPYIIEENHTLSVYGFRDALKAKLGDKFSFKGNIISRSGQEISMVDVFAKYARSHDSFTLSELQGLADSLATTIYFDTVYENSLRISRDQFVSKAAAQFPVADIDEVLDRICTEKYIPLPEVTNFGALPYVGFPWNSFLLEHYVASYSQKYLLLHSSFNGTECAGAIVKRSAGIGSFDDLIIDLLANNNQIEMKKAPVLQYLSDNGYLARRRYSEIESLIIRAKAQRQRKDTD
;
A
#
# COMPACT_ATOMS: atom_id res chain seq x y z
N MET A 1 -12.62 -0.88 -42.94
CA MET A 1 -11.54 -1.80 -43.38
C MET A 1 -10.46 -1.78 -42.31
N ALA A 2 -9.76 -2.88 -42.04
CA ALA A 2 -8.62 -2.84 -41.12
C ALA A 2 -7.43 -2.15 -41.79
N GLU A 3 -6.90 -1.11 -41.15
CA GLU A 3 -5.74 -0.39 -41.69
C GLU A 3 -4.48 -1.25 -41.66
N ARG A 4 -3.73 -1.23 -42.75
CA ARG A 4 -2.60 -2.12 -42.96
C ARG A 4 -1.37 -1.51 -42.30
N GLN A 5 -0.96 -2.07 -41.16
CA GLN A 5 0.17 -1.56 -40.38
C GLN A 5 1.41 -1.26 -41.24
N PRO A 6 2.16 -0.19 -40.93
CA PRO A 6 3.41 0.14 -41.60
C PRO A 6 4.37 -1.05 -41.69
N SER A 7 4.97 -1.21 -42.87
CA SER A 7 6.05 -2.16 -43.14
C SER A 7 7.18 -2.01 -42.12
N TRP A 8 7.92 -3.09 -41.87
CA TRP A 8 9.09 -3.05 -41.00
C TRP A 8 10.29 -2.40 -41.69
N ASP A 9 11.08 -1.61 -40.95
CA ASP A 9 12.36 -1.06 -41.42
C ASP A 9 13.60 -1.71 -40.74
N LYS A 10 14.80 -1.33 -41.19
CA LYS A 10 16.08 -1.86 -40.71
C LYS A 10 16.41 -1.50 -39.25
N TYR A 11 15.92 -0.37 -38.76
CA TYR A 11 16.11 0.11 -37.39
C TYR A 11 15.17 -0.63 -36.44
N GLU A 12 13.90 -0.81 -36.83
CA GLU A 12 12.97 -1.63 -36.07
C GLU A 12 13.45 -3.08 -35.98
N ALA A 13 13.97 -3.61 -37.08
CA ALA A 13 14.55 -4.94 -37.14
C ALA A 13 15.82 -5.09 -36.26
N ALA A 14 16.67 -4.07 -36.15
CA ALA A 14 17.84 -4.10 -35.26
C ALA A 14 17.42 -4.23 -33.78
N ILE A 15 16.42 -3.46 -33.34
CA ILE A 15 15.87 -3.51 -31.98
C ILE A 15 15.15 -4.84 -31.70
N LEU A 16 14.45 -5.40 -32.71
CA LEU A 16 13.85 -6.73 -32.60
C LEU A 16 14.90 -7.83 -32.43
N LEU A 17 16.06 -7.73 -33.11
CA LEU A 17 17.16 -8.67 -32.97
C LEU A 17 17.87 -8.52 -31.61
N GLU A 18 18.15 -7.28 -31.17
CA GLU A 18 18.69 -6.97 -29.84
C GLU A 18 17.85 -7.61 -28.72
N GLY A 19 16.53 -7.42 -28.74
CA GLY A 19 15.62 -8.02 -27.76
C GLY A 19 15.62 -9.55 -27.76
N ILE A 20 15.82 -10.19 -28.92
CA ILE A 20 15.99 -11.65 -29.01
C ILE A 20 17.34 -12.09 -28.45
N LEU A 21 18.42 -11.37 -28.75
CA LEU A 21 19.75 -11.67 -28.23
C LEU A 21 19.80 -11.56 -26.71
N ALA A 22 19.19 -10.52 -26.13
CA ALA A 22 19.02 -10.40 -24.67
C ALA A 22 18.17 -11.55 -24.09
N SER A 23 17.12 -11.98 -24.78
CA SER A 23 16.32 -13.14 -24.39
C SER A 23 17.04 -14.49 -24.54
N MET A 24 18.01 -14.61 -25.45
CA MET A 24 18.81 -15.83 -25.67
C MET A 24 19.98 -15.94 -24.70
N LYS A 25 20.58 -14.81 -24.30
CA LYS A 25 21.61 -14.74 -23.26
C LYS A 25 21.06 -14.90 -21.83
N GLY A 26 19.73 -14.82 -21.66
CA GLY A 26 19.07 -14.85 -20.36
C GLY A 26 19.10 -13.51 -19.61
N GLU A 27 19.48 -12.42 -20.29
CA GLU A 27 19.51 -11.05 -19.75
C GLU A 27 18.08 -10.52 -19.53
N LEU A 28 17.12 -10.96 -20.36
CA LEU A 28 15.69 -10.70 -20.22
C LEU A 28 14.88 -12.00 -20.34
N THR A 29 13.70 -12.06 -19.71
CA THR A 29 12.73 -13.10 -20.08
C THR A 29 12.14 -12.76 -21.45
N ARG A 30 11.73 -13.77 -22.22
CA ARG A 30 11.10 -13.54 -23.53
C ARG A 30 9.82 -12.70 -23.46
N SER A 31 9.12 -12.70 -22.32
CA SER A 31 7.96 -11.83 -22.08
C SER A 31 8.39 -10.37 -21.91
N ASP A 32 9.48 -10.12 -21.21
CA ASP A 32 9.97 -8.77 -20.93
C ASP A 32 10.73 -8.18 -22.13
N ALA A 33 11.44 -9.01 -22.90
CA ALA A 33 11.98 -8.64 -24.20
C ALA A 33 10.88 -8.24 -25.19
N VAL A 34 9.75 -8.97 -25.23
CA VAL A 34 8.57 -8.59 -26.04
C VAL A 34 7.98 -7.25 -25.59
N LYS A 35 7.91 -6.96 -24.28
CA LYS A 35 7.45 -5.67 -23.75
C LYS A 35 8.43 -4.54 -24.09
N ALA A 36 9.72 -4.75 -23.87
CA ALA A 36 10.77 -3.77 -24.15
C ALA A 36 10.77 -3.39 -25.64
N VAL A 37 10.82 -4.36 -26.55
CA VAL A 37 10.74 -4.09 -28.00
C VAL A 37 9.39 -3.46 -28.39
N SER A 38 8.27 -3.83 -27.76
CA SER A 38 6.97 -3.19 -28.03
C SER A 38 6.92 -1.73 -27.55
N HIS A 39 7.51 -1.43 -26.40
CA HIS A 39 7.69 -0.07 -25.88
C HIS A 39 8.60 0.75 -26.80
N ASP A 40 9.80 0.24 -27.07
CA ASP A 40 10.85 0.94 -27.80
C ASP A 40 10.44 1.25 -29.24
N LEU A 41 9.79 0.32 -29.95
CA LEU A 41 9.29 0.57 -31.30
C LEU A 41 8.10 1.53 -31.34
N ARG A 42 7.29 1.61 -30.28
CA ARG A 42 6.22 2.61 -30.15
C ARG A 42 6.78 4.00 -29.86
N ALA A 43 7.79 4.11 -28.99
CA ALA A 43 8.53 5.36 -28.76
C ALA A 43 9.21 5.85 -30.06
N MET A 44 9.92 4.96 -30.76
CA MET A 44 10.54 5.26 -32.05
C MET A 44 9.54 5.79 -33.08
N ALA A 45 8.32 5.24 -33.13
CA ALA A 45 7.28 5.70 -34.03
C ALA A 45 6.80 7.13 -33.67
N VAL A 46 6.49 7.39 -32.39
CA VAL A 46 6.08 8.72 -31.92
C VAL A 46 7.16 9.77 -32.18
N HIS A 47 8.44 9.45 -31.90
CA HIS A 47 9.57 10.38 -32.14
C HIS A 47 9.83 10.65 -33.63
N ARG A 48 9.33 9.79 -34.53
CA ARG A 48 9.34 9.99 -35.99
C ARG A 48 8.06 10.67 -36.52
N GLY A 49 7.17 11.15 -35.65
CA GLY A 49 5.91 11.79 -36.04
C GLY A 49 4.87 10.82 -36.62
N ILE A 50 4.95 9.52 -36.30
CA ILE A 50 3.99 8.51 -36.72
C ILE A 50 2.89 8.41 -35.66
N GLU A 51 1.64 8.67 -36.04
CA GLU A 51 0.48 8.39 -35.18
C GLU A 51 0.33 6.88 -34.97
N ILE A 52 0.09 6.45 -33.72
CA ILE A 52 0.02 5.03 -33.35
C ILE A 52 -1.24 4.69 -32.56
N ASP A 53 -1.96 3.66 -33.01
CA ASP A 53 -3.14 3.11 -32.36
C ASP A 53 -2.77 2.10 -31.25
N ALA A 54 -3.75 1.35 -30.74
CA ALA A 54 -3.52 0.26 -29.77
C ALA A 54 -2.95 -1.04 -30.40
N VAL A 55 -2.90 -1.15 -31.73
CA VAL A 55 -2.48 -2.35 -32.45
C VAL A 55 -1.03 -2.25 -32.93
N TYR A 56 -0.56 -1.05 -33.27
CA TYR A 56 0.76 -0.75 -33.82
C TYR A 56 1.87 -1.30 -32.92
N ARG A 57 2.65 -2.25 -33.46
CA ARG A 57 3.80 -2.88 -32.77
C ARG A 57 3.49 -3.33 -31.33
N ASN A 58 2.25 -3.75 -31.06
CA ASN A 58 1.84 -4.23 -29.74
C ASN A 58 2.50 -5.57 -29.39
N THR A 59 2.46 -5.96 -28.12
CA THR A 59 3.16 -7.13 -27.58
C THR A 59 2.82 -8.44 -28.30
N ASN A 60 1.57 -8.61 -28.74
CA ASN A 60 1.16 -9.77 -29.54
C ASN A 60 1.82 -9.77 -30.92
N GLY A 61 1.83 -8.63 -31.60
CA GLY A 61 2.53 -8.44 -32.88
C GLY A 61 4.04 -8.69 -32.75
N ILE A 62 4.69 -8.13 -31.73
CA ILE A 62 6.13 -8.32 -31.46
C ILE A 62 6.45 -9.77 -31.16
N SER A 63 5.68 -10.45 -30.32
CA SER A 63 5.84 -11.89 -30.05
C SER A 63 5.78 -12.74 -31.33
N PHE A 64 4.90 -12.38 -32.27
CA PHE A 64 4.78 -13.07 -33.57
C PHE A 64 5.90 -12.71 -34.56
N GLN A 65 6.49 -11.51 -34.49
CA GLN A 65 7.64 -11.15 -35.33
C GLN A 65 8.96 -11.68 -34.77
N MET A 66 9.10 -11.80 -33.44
CA MET A 66 10.29 -12.41 -32.82
C MET A 66 10.54 -13.84 -33.33
N LYS A 67 9.48 -14.65 -33.54
CA LYS A 67 9.62 -16.01 -34.12
C LYS A 67 10.18 -16.04 -35.56
N SER A 68 10.04 -14.93 -36.31
CA SER A 68 10.60 -14.78 -37.66
C SER A 68 12.05 -14.30 -37.63
N MET A 69 12.36 -13.34 -36.75
CA MET A 69 13.74 -12.86 -36.55
C MET A 69 14.64 -13.91 -35.88
N GLU A 70 14.11 -14.71 -34.96
CA GLU A 70 14.81 -15.88 -34.39
C GLU A 70 15.18 -16.91 -35.47
N SER A 71 14.28 -17.13 -36.43
CA SER A 71 14.54 -17.99 -37.60
C SER A 71 15.53 -17.37 -38.60
N ALA A 72 15.68 -16.04 -38.60
CA ALA A 72 16.71 -15.34 -39.36
C ALA A 72 18.08 -15.49 -38.68
N TYR A 73 18.15 -15.22 -37.37
CA TYR A 73 19.36 -15.32 -36.55
C TYR A 73 19.97 -16.73 -36.57
N LEU A 74 19.13 -17.77 -36.50
CA LEU A 74 19.58 -19.17 -36.49
C LEU A 74 19.81 -19.76 -37.90
N GLY A 75 19.67 -18.98 -38.97
CA GLY A 75 19.87 -19.42 -40.35
C GLY A 75 18.89 -20.50 -40.86
N ARG A 76 17.86 -20.83 -40.07
CA ARG A 76 16.88 -21.89 -40.37
C ARG A 76 15.52 -21.58 -39.75
N THR A 77 14.44 -22.00 -40.42
CA THR A 77 13.07 -21.84 -39.91
C THR A 77 12.88 -22.65 -38.63
N VAL A 78 12.58 -21.97 -37.51
CA VAL A 78 12.23 -22.60 -36.23
C VAL A 78 10.71 -22.75 -36.08
N PHE A 79 9.96 -21.70 -36.43
CA PHE A 79 8.49 -21.68 -36.32
C PHE A 79 7.82 -20.83 -37.41
N LYS A 80 8.46 -19.72 -37.80
CA LYS A 80 7.97 -18.80 -38.83
C LYS A 80 9.15 -18.43 -39.73
N PRO A 81 9.06 -18.53 -41.06
CA PRO A 81 10.18 -18.20 -41.94
C PRO A 81 10.66 -16.77 -41.74
N ALA A 82 11.95 -16.55 -41.96
CA ALA A 82 12.56 -15.22 -41.93
C ALA A 82 12.02 -14.33 -43.07
N THR A 83 11.88 -13.03 -42.82
CA THR A 83 11.71 -12.05 -43.90
C THR A 83 13.09 -11.68 -44.47
N ARG A 84 13.17 -11.25 -45.74
CA ARG A 84 14.45 -10.80 -46.34
C ARG A 84 15.12 -9.68 -45.52
N LEU A 85 14.33 -8.79 -44.92
CA LEU A 85 14.80 -7.74 -44.01
C LEU A 85 15.44 -8.32 -42.75
N PHE A 86 14.77 -9.28 -42.10
CA PHE A 86 15.26 -9.91 -40.89
C PHE A 86 16.50 -10.76 -41.16
N THR A 87 16.54 -11.48 -42.29
CA THR A 87 17.76 -12.17 -42.76
C THR A 87 18.91 -11.18 -42.99
N GLY A 88 18.66 -10.03 -43.64
CA GLY A 88 19.70 -9.02 -43.86
C GLY A 88 20.30 -8.47 -42.57
N VAL A 89 19.46 -8.17 -41.56
CA VAL A 89 19.92 -7.67 -40.25
C VAL A 89 20.58 -8.76 -39.40
N ALA A 90 20.14 -10.01 -39.51
CA ALA A 90 20.78 -11.16 -38.88
C ALA A 90 22.15 -11.50 -39.50
N SER A 91 22.27 -11.45 -40.84
CA SER A 91 23.56 -11.52 -41.53
C SER A 91 24.48 -10.40 -41.09
N LEU A 92 24.00 -9.14 -41.04
CA LEU A 92 24.81 -8.02 -40.56
C LEU A 92 25.40 -8.27 -39.15
N TYR A 93 24.62 -8.86 -38.24
CA TYR A 93 25.10 -9.23 -36.91
C TYR A 93 26.24 -10.27 -36.89
N HIS A 94 26.15 -11.27 -37.77
CA HIS A 94 27.12 -12.39 -37.86
C HIS A 94 28.35 -12.05 -38.70
N ASP A 95 28.14 -11.38 -39.83
CA ASP A 95 29.13 -11.14 -40.88
C ASP A 95 29.90 -9.82 -40.69
N SER A 96 29.28 -8.81 -40.04
CA SER A 96 29.82 -7.45 -39.92
C SER A 96 29.36 -6.77 -38.61
N HIS A 97 29.84 -7.29 -37.48
CA HIS A 97 29.33 -6.91 -36.16
C HIS A 97 29.41 -5.39 -35.88
N ASP A 98 30.45 -4.69 -36.34
CA ASP A 98 30.60 -3.25 -36.17
C ASP A 98 29.54 -2.44 -36.95
N GLU A 99 29.12 -2.91 -38.13
CA GLU A 99 28.03 -2.30 -38.90
C GLU A 99 26.67 -2.57 -38.24
N TYR A 100 26.49 -3.75 -37.63
CA TYR A 100 25.32 -4.01 -36.79
C TYR A 100 25.29 -3.10 -35.56
N GLN A 101 26.41 -2.94 -34.84
CA GLN A 101 26.49 -2.04 -33.68
C GLN A 101 26.24 -0.58 -34.07
N LYS A 102 26.73 -0.14 -35.24
CA LYS A 102 26.40 1.18 -35.79
C LYS A 102 24.90 1.31 -36.10
N LEU A 103 24.30 0.34 -36.79
CA LEU A 103 22.87 0.32 -37.10
C LEU A 103 22.01 0.32 -35.83
N LEU A 104 22.43 -0.43 -34.80
CA LEU A 104 21.75 -0.50 -33.51
C LEU A 104 21.89 0.81 -32.72
N LYS A 105 23.06 1.46 -32.77
CA LYS A 105 23.28 2.80 -32.18
C LYS A 105 22.41 3.86 -32.86
N GLU A 106 22.31 3.84 -34.19
CA GLU A 106 21.36 4.68 -34.94
C GLU A 106 19.90 4.38 -34.54
N ALA A 107 19.50 3.12 -34.40
CA ALA A 107 18.14 2.74 -33.99
C ALA A 107 17.83 3.19 -32.55
N ARG A 108 18.75 2.97 -31.61
CA ARG A 108 18.62 3.38 -30.21
C ARG A 108 18.54 4.91 -30.07
N ALA A 109 19.28 5.66 -30.88
CA ALA A 109 19.18 7.12 -30.93
C ALA A 109 17.78 7.63 -31.37
N MET A 110 17.02 6.84 -32.16
CA MET A 110 15.65 7.18 -32.56
C MET A 110 14.59 6.82 -31.49
N ILE A 111 14.96 6.07 -30.45
CA ILE A 111 14.09 5.70 -29.32
C ILE A 111 14.22 6.70 -28.15
N ILE A 112 15.37 7.34 -28.02
CA ILE A 112 15.68 8.26 -26.92
C ILE A 112 15.11 9.65 -27.22
N ASP A 113 14.19 10.15 -26.39
CA ASP A 113 13.92 11.60 -26.34
C ASP A 113 15.11 12.29 -25.67
N GLY A 114 15.59 13.38 -26.27
CA GLY A 114 16.82 14.07 -25.88
C GLY A 114 16.69 14.93 -24.61
N LYS A 115 15.76 14.60 -23.70
CA LYS A 115 15.26 15.53 -22.67
C LYS A 115 15.21 14.99 -21.25
N THR A 116 15.52 13.71 -21.00
CA THR A 116 15.55 13.18 -19.62
C THR A 116 16.97 13.00 -19.09
N VAL A 117 17.17 13.43 -17.83
CA VAL A 117 18.42 13.25 -17.07
C VAL A 117 18.77 11.77 -16.91
N LYS A 118 17.78 10.88 -16.90
CA LYS A 118 17.97 9.42 -16.86
C LYS A 118 18.69 8.93 -18.11
N ASP A 119 18.22 9.32 -19.29
CA ASP A 119 18.71 8.75 -20.55
C ASP A 119 20.06 9.37 -20.96
N ASP A 120 20.32 10.60 -20.55
CA ASP A 120 21.66 11.21 -20.63
C ASP A 120 22.65 10.56 -19.65
N PHE A 121 22.25 10.35 -18.38
CA PHE A 121 23.10 9.63 -17.43
C PHE A 121 23.41 8.20 -17.87
N MET A 122 22.43 7.45 -18.40
CA MET A 122 22.68 6.09 -18.88
C MET A 122 23.61 6.06 -20.09
N ARG A 123 23.63 7.12 -20.91
CA ARG A 123 24.61 7.31 -21.99
C ARG A 123 26.02 7.55 -21.43
N TYR A 124 26.16 8.49 -20.48
CA TYR A 124 27.42 8.72 -19.75
C TYR A 124 27.94 7.43 -19.10
N LEU A 125 27.07 6.70 -18.39
CA LEU A 125 27.45 5.47 -17.70
C LEU A 125 27.92 4.38 -18.67
N ALA A 126 27.24 4.22 -19.82
CA ALA A 126 27.63 3.27 -20.86
C ALA A 126 29.00 3.56 -21.51
N GLU A 127 29.48 4.80 -21.45
CA GLU A 127 30.84 5.18 -21.88
C GLU A 127 31.90 4.90 -20.81
N GLN A 128 31.51 4.70 -19.54
CA GLN A 128 32.42 4.52 -18.40
C GLN A 128 32.52 3.06 -17.88
N VAL A 129 31.63 2.15 -18.29
CA VAL A 129 31.56 0.77 -17.77
C VAL A 129 31.28 -0.26 -18.87
N SER A 130 31.68 -1.52 -18.68
CA SER A 130 31.35 -2.58 -19.63
C SER A 130 29.84 -2.91 -19.65
N PRO A 131 29.26 -3.42 -20.76
CA PRO A 131 27.84 -3.73 -20.84
C PRO A 131 27.31 -4.67 -19.73
N ALA A 132 28.13 -5.60 -19.25
CA ALA A 132 27.79 -6.47 -18.12
C ALA A 132 27.67 -5.68 -16.80
N GLN A 133 28.57 -4.73 -16.54
CA GLN A 133 28.51 -3.83 -15.38
C GLN A 133 27.36 -2.84 -15.49
N LEU A 134 27.04 -2.36 -16.71
CA LEU A 134 25.90 -1.50 -16.97
C LEU A 134 24.59 -2.18 -16.58
N SER A 135 24.41 -3.45 -16.97
CA SER A 135 23.26 -4.28 -16.61
C SER A 135 23.16 -4.54 -15.10
N ASP A 136 24.28 -4.89 -14.45
CA ASP A 136 24.39 -4.98 -12.98
C ASP A 136 23.95 -3.67 -12.28
N PHE A 137 24.35 -2.52 -12.82
CA PHE A 137 24.06 -1.22 -12.22
C PHE A 137 22.63 -0.75 -12.45
N TYR A 138 21.95 -1.08 -13.56
CA TYR A 138 20.51 -0.85 -13.72
C TYR A 138 19.69 -1.43 -12.56
N ILE A 139 20.02 -2.65 -12.12
CA ILE A 139 19.38 -3.29 -10.95
C ILE A 139 19.73 -2.51 -9.68
N CYS A 140 21.01 -2.14 -9.50
CA CYS A 140 21.46 -1.37 -8.33
C CYS A 140 20.72 -0.03 -8.18
N TYR A 141 20.49 0.73 -9.27
CA TYR A 141 19.77 2.01 -9.19
C TYR A 141 18.32 1.85 -8.75
N SER A 142 17.62 0.81 -9.22
CA SER A 142 16.26 0.52 -8.74
C SER A 142 16.24 0.17 -7.25
N GLU A 143 17.27 -0.50 -6.73
CA GLU A 143 17.39 -0.74 -5.29
C GLU A 143 17.72 0.53 -4.49
N ILE A 144 18.62 1.39 -5.00
CA ILE A 144 18.95 2.69 -4.39
C ILE A 144 17.69 3.55 -4.32
N GLU A 145 16.98 3.70 -5.43
CA GLU A 145 15.73 4.46 -5.54
C GLU A 145 14.66 3.93 -4.59
N THR A 146 14.35 2.63 -4.67
CA THR A 146 13.32 1.99 -3.82
C THR A 146 13.65 2.13 -2.32
N PHE A 147 14.92 2.01 -1.94
CA PHE A 147 15.33 2.18 -0.56
C PHE A 147 15.27 3.64 -0.11
N CYS A 148 15.90 4.56 -0.83
CA CYS A 148 15.97 5.97 -0.45
C CYS A 148 14.60 6.67 -0.48
N LEU A 149 13.70 6.31 -1.39
CA LEU A 149 12.30 6.74 -1.35
C LEU A 149 11.60 6.23 -0.07
N LYS A 150 11.78 4.94 0.27
CA LYS A 150 11.16 4.34 1.46
C LYS A 150 11.61 4.99 2.78
N ILE A 151 12.83 5.52 2.83
CA ILE A 151 13.36 6.25 4.00
C ILE A 151 13.46 7.77 3.79
N LYS A 152 12.71 8.33 2.82
CA LYS A 152 12.59 9.78 2.50
C LYS A 152 13.86 10.53 2.07
N VAL A 153 15.04 9.90 2.08
CA VAL A 153 16.30 10.44 1.52
C VAL A 153 16.19 10.79 0.03
N LEU A 154 15.23 10.19 -0.68
CA LEU A 154 14.69 10.72 -1.94
C LEU A 154 13.23 11.11 -1.74
N GLN A 155 12.82 12.27 -2.27
CA GLN A 155 11.42 12.67 -2.40
C GLN A 155 10.85 12.41 -3.81
N LYS A 156 11.72 12.27 -4.81
CA LYS A 156 11.38 11.98 -6.22
C LYS A 156 12.27 10.85 -6.73
N PRO A 157 11.92 10.16 -7.83
CA PRO A 157 12.78 9.15 -8.45
C PRO A 157 14.24 9.63 -8.59
N LEU A 158 15.20 8.71 -8.50
CA LEU A 158 16.64 9.00 -8.41
C LEU A 158 17.10 9.87 -9.58
N PHE A 159 16.67 9.52 -10.79
CA PHE A 159 17.00 10.23 -12.02
C PHE A 159 16.15 11.48 -12.30
N GLN A 160 15.22 11.82 -11.42
CA GLN A 160 14.52 13.11 -11.40
C GLN A 160 15.10 14.06 -10.33
N THR A 161 16.14 13.61 -9.61
CA THR A 161 16.80 14.36 -8.55
C THR A 161 18.20 14.77 -9.03
N THR A 162 18.34 16.02 -9.46
CA THR A 162 19.61 16.65 -9.88
C THR A 162 20.28 17.48 -8.79
N ASP A 163 19.66 17.63 -7.62
CA ASP A 163 20.29 18.31 -6.49
C ASP A 163 21.49 17.50 -5.96
N ILE A 164 22.66 18.14 -5.98
CA ILE A 164 23.92 17.55 -5.57
C ILE A 164 23.94 17.16 -4.09
N GLU A 165 23.30 17.93 -3.20
CA GLU A 165 23.30 17.62 -1.77
C GLU A 165 22.38 16.43 -1.45
N THR A 166 21.24 16.30 -2.14
CA THR A 166 20.36 15.12 -2.05
C THR A 166 21.05 13.87 -2.61
N ILE A 167 21.73 13.93 -3.75
CA ILE A 167 22.46 12.76 -4.28
C ILE A 167 23.69 12.40 -3.41
N LYS A 168 24.31 13.39 -2.75
CA LYS A 168 25.34 13.20 -1.72
C LYS A 168 24.77 12.55 -0.45
N LYS A 169 23.55 12.90 -0.01
CA LYS A 169 22.80 12.19 1.06
C LYS A 169 22.49 10.75 0.66
N VAL A 170 22.04 10.49 -0.58
CA VAL A 170 21.83 9.14 -1.12
C VAL A 170 23.13 8.31 -1.03
N GLN A 171 24.26 8.85 -1.51
CA GLN A 171 25.55 8.15 -1.47
C GLN A 171 26.00 7.83 -0.04
N ARG A 172 25.93 8.79 0.89
CA ARG A 172 26.21 8.56 2.32
C ARG A 172 25.29 7.48 2.91
N THR A 173 24.01 7.53 2.58
CA THR A 173 22.99 6.61 3.10
C THR A 173 23.28 5.17 2.71
N ILE A 174 23.61 4.89 1.44
CA ILE A 174 23.97 3.53 1.01
C ILE A 174 25.33 3.07 1.57
N GLU A 175 26.26 4.01 1.79
CA GLU A 175 27.57 3.72 2.41
C GLU A 175 27.51 3.52 3.93
N GLN A 176 26.51 4.05 4.64
CA GLN A 176 26.50 4.11 6.12
C GLN A 176 25.31 3.38 6.78
N ASN A 177 24.15 3.28 6.14
CA ASN A 177 22.95 2.70 6.78
C ASN A 177 23.16 1.21 7.15
N LYS A 178 23.23 0.93 8.46
CA LYS A 178 23.57 -0.40 8.99
C LYS A 178 22.54 -1.48 8.59
N PHE A 179 21.25 -1.15 8.52
CA PHE A 179 20.21 -2.09 8.12
C PHE A 179 20.34 -2.45 6.64
N PHE A 180 20.47 -1.44 5.77
CA PHE A 180 20.67 -1.62 4.33
C PHE A 180 21.91 -2.48 4.04
N ARG A 181 23.05 -2.16 4.67
CA ARG A 181 24.32 -2.88 4.50
C ARG A 181 24.27 -4.34 4.99
N ILE A 182 23.45 -4.65 5.99
CA ILE A 182 23.22 -6.03 6.45
C ILE A 182 22.31 -6.77 5.45
N THR A 183 21.16 -6.20 5.11
CA THR A 183 20.18 -6.82 4.20
C THR A 183 20.70 -6.98 2.77
N ARG A 184 21.63 -6.13 2.31
CA ARG A 184 22.26 -6.18 0.97
C ARG A 184 23.74 -6.61 0.98
N ARG A 185 24.20 -7.28 2.04
CA ARG A 185 25.63 -7.65 2.25
C ARG A 185 26.35 -8.32 1.06
N LYS A 186 25.63 -9.05 0.19
CA LYS A 186 26.21 -9.71 -1.01
C LYS A 186 26.46 -8.77 -2.20
N GLN A 187 25.74 -7.65 -2.29
CA GLN A 187 25.78 -6.74 -3.45
C GLN A 187 26.18 -5.30 -3.09
N ILE A 188 26.31 -4.98 -1.80
CA ILE A 188 26.56 -3.63 -1.30
C ILE A 188 27.72 -2.90 -1.98
N ASN A 189 28.80 -3.60 -2.35
CA ASN A 189 29.93 -3.00 -3.06
C ASN A 189 29.57 -2.56 -4.50
N LYS A 190 28.68 -3.29 -5.20
CA LYS A 190 28.15 -2.87 -6.51
C LYS A 190 27.21 -1.69 -6.36
N ILE A 191 26.35 -1.71 -5.35
CA ILE A 191 25.38 -0.65 -5.06
C ILE A 191 26.09 0.68 -4.74
N VAL A 192 27.10 0.65 -3.86
CA VAL A 192 27.93 1.82 -3.53
C VAL A 192 28.72 2.35 -4.73
N ALA A 193 29.16 1.47 -5.64
CA ALA A 193 29.81 1.88 -6.89
C ALA A 193 28.81 2.54 -7.86
N ALA A 194 27.62 1.97 -8.06
CA ALA A 194 26.57 2.53 -8.91
C ALA A 194 26.18 3.94 -8.45
N GLY A 195 25.83 4.12 -7.17
CA GLY A 195 25.52 5.44 -6.62
C GLY A 195 26.63 6.48 -6.84
N ARG A 196 27.90 6.05 -6.79
CA ARG A 196 29.06 6.92 -7.02
C ARG A 196 29.17 7.43 -8.46
N TYR A 197 28.79 6.63 -9.46
CA TYR A 197 28.73 7.11 -10.85
C TYR A 197 27.65 8.19 -11.03
N TYR A 198 26.47 8.01 -10.43
CA TYR A 198 25.42 9.04 -10.51
C TYR A 198 25.78 10.32 -9.73
N TYR A 199 26.38 10.16 -8.54
CA TYR A 199 26.94 11.29 -7.79
C TYR A 199 28.00 12.06 -8.57
N ASN A 200 28.92 11.38 -9.26
CA ASN A 200 29.93 12.04 -10.10
C ASN A 200 29.29 12.78 -11.29
N TYR A 201 28.35 12.14 -12.01
CA TYR A 201 27.63 12.77 -13.12
C TYR A 201 26.91 14.08 -12.73
N ILE A 202 26.24 14.09 -11.57
CA ILE A 202 25.62 15.29 -11.02
C ILE A 202 26.67 16.32 -10.55
N LYS A 203 27.71 15.87 -9.84
CA LYS A 203 28.81 16.75 -9.38
C LYS A 203 29.57 17.42 -10.53
N GLU A 204 29.69 16.75 -11.68
CA GLU A 204 30.36 17.23 -12.89
C GLU A 204 29.45 18.17 -13.74
N GLY A 205 28.21 18.43 -13.29
CA GLY A 205 27.28 19.37 -13.92
C GLY A 205 26.80 18.94 -15.31
N LEU A 206 26.92 17.65 -15.64
CA LEU A 206 26.70 17.14 -17.00
C LEU A 206 25.24 17.24 -17.43
N TYR A 207 24.31 17.10 -16.47
CA TYR A 207 22.87 17.32 -16.64
C TYR A 207 22.50 18.75 -17.08
N SER A 208 23.36 19.75 -16.85
CA SER A 208 23.09 21.15 -17.20
C SER A 208 23.20 21.43 -18.71
N ARG A 209 23.63 20.45 -19.51
CA ARG A 209 23.77 20.56 -20.98
C ARG A 209 22.44 20.44 -21.75
N ILE A 210 21.31 20.32 -21.03
CA ILE A 210 19.99 20.00 -21.61
C ILE A 210 19.28 21.24 -22.21
N GLY A 211 19.80 22.47 -22.05
CA GLY A 211 19.18 23.65 -22.65
C GLY A 211 20.06 24.88 -22.85
N ILE A 212 20.65 25.02 -24.04
CA ILE A 212 21.01 26.30 -24.65
C ILE A 212 20.76 26.21 -26.17
N GLU A 213 19.66 26.79 -26.64
CA GLU A 213 19.59 27.58 -27.89
C GLU A 213 18.27 28.38 -27.94
N GLU A 214 18.30 29.50 -28.65
CA GLU A 214 17.39 30.67 -28.58
C GLU A 214 16.01 30.44 -29.28
N THR A 215 15.00 31.33 -29.27
CA THR A 215 14.98 32.78 -28.92
C THR A 215 13.63 33.29 -28.35
N ALA A 216 13.69 34.50 -27.80
CA ALA A 216 12.66 35.36 -27.23
C ALA A 216 11.44 35.73 -28.12
N VAL A 217 10.41 36.34 -27.49
CA VAL A 217 9.90 37.69 -27.82
C VAL A 217 9.01 38.27 -26.67
N GLU A 218 9.43 39.45 -26.20
CA GLU A 218 8.75 40.64 -25.62
C GLU A 218 7.39 40.58 -24.87
N GLU A 219 7.42 41.10 -23.64
CA GLU A 219 6.54 42.09 -22.96
C GLU A 219 5.09 42.33 -23.44
N SER A 220 4.10 42.56 -22.56
CA SER A 220 4.07 43.71 -21.64
C SER A 220 2.84 43.76 -20.70
N ASN A 221 3.00 44.52 -19.59
CA ASN A 221 2.02 45.33 -18.79
C ASN A 221 0.50 45.07 -18.91
N THR A 222 -0.31 45.18 -17.84
CA THR A 222 -0.39 46.32 -16.90
C THR A 222 -1.09 45.92 -15.59
N ALA A 223 -1.08 46.79 -14.56
CA ALA A 223 -1.38 46.42 -13.17
C ALA A 223 -2.68 47.01 -12.56
N THR A 224 -2.90 46.63 -11.28
CA THR A 224 -3.50 47.39 -10.16
C THR A 224 -5.01 47.35 -9.83
N GLN A 225 -5.22 47.31 -8.50
CA GLN A 225 -6.31 47.90 -7.70
C GLN A 225 -7.63 47.14 -7.46
N THR A 226 -7.58 46.28 -6.43
CA THR A 226 -8.36 46.42 -5.16
C THR A 226 -9.71 47.13 -5.18
N PHE A 227 -10.75 46.45 -4.70
CA PHE A 227 -11.63 47.01 -3.64
C PHE A 227 -12.19 45.88 -2.73
N GLN A 228 -12.50 46.25 -1.48
CA GLN A 228 -12.96 45.41 -0.37
C GLN A 228 -13.76 46.32 0.59
N PRO A 229 -14.56 45.83 1.55
CA PRO A 229 -15.71 44.90 1.48
C PRO A 229 -16.97 45.55 2.14
N GLN A 230 -17.74 44.78 2.93
CA GLN A 230 -18.86 45.14 3.86
C GLN A 230 -20.27 45.14 3.22
N HIS A 231 -21.25 44.38 3.71
CA HIS A 231 -21.88 44.39 5.05
C HIS A 231 -22.43 42.96 5.39
N THR A 232 -22.39 42.40 6.62
CA THR A 232 -23.09 42.72 7.89
C THR A 232 -24.62 42.81 7.76
N HIS A 233 -25.48 42.20 8.60
CA HIS A 233 -25.27 41.57 9.92
C HIS A 233 -26.47 40.64 10.29
N ASN A 234 -26.35 39.90 11.40
CA ASN A 234 -27.42 39.26 12.22
C ASN A 234 -27.96 37.87 11.80
N ILE A 235 -28.58 37.05 12.68
CA ILE A 235 -28.32 36.58 14.07
C ILE A 235 -29.58 35.85 14.62
N ALA A 236 -29.36 34.75 15.37
CA ALA A 236 -30.23 34.10 16.37
C ALA A 236 -31.45 33.21 15.97
N ASN A 237 -31.35 31.93 16.42
CA ASN A 237 -32.33 31.18 17.26
C ASN A 237 -33.70 30.71 16.66
N ASP A 238 -34.40 29.66 17.16
CA ASP A 238 -34.15 28.75 18.30
C ASP A 238 -34.81 27.33 18.20
N THR A 239 -34.30 26.40 19.04
CA THR A 239 -34.81 25.15 19.67
C THR A 239 -36.01 24.26 19.23
N MET A 240 -35.86 22.96 19.63
CA MET A 240 -36.89 21.93 20.03
C MET A 240 -37.64 21.14 18.92
N SER A 241 -38.15 19.89 19.09
CA SER A 241 -38.35 18.93 20.23
C SER A 241 -38.75 17.51 19.68
N LYS A 242 -38.86 16.33 20.34
CA LYS A 242 -38.47 15.76 21.68
C LYS A 242 -38.74 14.22 21.75
N SER A 243 -38.11 13.50 22.71
CA SER A 243 -38.59 12.24 23.39
C SER A 243 -38.66 10.92 22.58
N VAL A 244 -38.69 9.68 23.12
CA VAL A 244 -38.77 9.02 24.48
C VAL A 244 -37.92 7.71 24.39
N ALA A 245 -37.18 7.10 25.34
CA ALA A 245 -36.97 7.09 26.81
C ALA A 245 -37.72 5.99 27.63
N SER A 246 -36.99 5.21 28.47
CA SER A 246 -37.51 4.27 29.50
C SER A 246 -36.49 4.01 30.64
N GLU A 247 -36.95 3.63 31.83
CA GLU A 247 -36.18 3.58 33.10
C GLU A 247 -35.29 2.32 33.18
N GLN A 248 -33.98 2.39 33.50
CA GLN A 248 -33.29 2.81 34.74
C GLN A 248 -33.39 1.82 35.93
N SER A 249 -32.26 1.19 36.24
CA SER A 249 -31.97 0.52 37.52
C SER A 249 -30.54 0.84 37.94
N ASP A 250 -30.33 1.19 39.22
CA ASP A 250 -29.05 1.67 39.77
C ASP A 250 -28.04 0.55 40.10
N GLU A 251 -28.00 -0.52 39.28
CA GLU A 251 -27.09 -1.64 39.50
C GLU A 251 -25.67 -1.28 39.00
N ILE A 252 -24.71 -1.16 39.92
CA ILE A 252 -23.29 -0.92 39.63
C ILE A 252 -22.67 -2.20 39.05
N ASN A 253 -22.69 -2.33 37.73
CA ASN A 253 -22.27 -3.52 37.00
C ASN A 253 -21.51 -3.16 35.71
N SER A 254 -20.96 -4.16 35.02
CA SER A 254 -20.14 -3.95 33.82
C SER A 254 -20.90 -3.31 32.63
N ARG A 255 -22.23 -3.49 32.56
CA ARG A 255 -23.07 -2.88 31.52
C ARG A 255 -23.37 -1.42 31.83
N SER A 256 -23.71 -1.07 33.06
CA SER A 256 -23.97 0.31 33.47
C SER A 256 -22.70 1.16 33.44
N PHE A 257 -21.55 0.61 33.83
CA PHE A 257 -20.25 1.27 33.63
C PHE A 257 -19.92 1.45 32.15
N SER A 258 -20.04 0.41 31.31
CA SER A 258 -19.80 0.54 29.86
C SER A 258 -20.72 1.57 29.21
N ARG A 259 -21.96 1.71 29.69
CA ARG A 259 -22.92 2.72 29.24
C ARG A 259 -22.49 4.13 29.65
N TYR A 260 -22.06 4.34 30.90
CA TYR A 260 -21.51 5.63 31.34
C TYR A 260 -20.31 6.06 30.49
N LEU A 261 -19.42 5.12 30.12
CA LEU A 261 -18.28 5.41 29.25
C LEU A 261 -18.71 5.86 27.83
N SER A 262 -19.68 5.19 27.19
CA SER A 262 -20.13 5.56 25.84
C SER A 262 -21.12 6.73 25.81
N GLU A 263 -22.13 6.75 26.67
CA GLU A 263 -23.21 7.74 26.64
C GLU A 263 -22.85 9.04 27.36
N THR A 264 -22.17 8.97 28.52
CA THR A 264 -21.81 10.16 29.31
C THR A 264 -20.44 10.71 28.93
N LEU A 265 -19.42 9.85 28.83
CA LEU A 265 -18.05 10.26 28.49
C LEU A 265 -17.73 10.22 26.98
N LYS A 266 -18.71 9.89 26.13
CA LYS A 266 -18.59 9.85 24.66
C LYS A 266 -17.42 9.01 24.14
N MET A 267 -17.07 7.95 24.86
CA MET A 267 -15.96 7.06 24.50
C MET A 267 -16.39 6.00 23.49
N ALA A 268 -15.57 5.77 22.46
CA ALA A 268 -15.83 4.76 21.45
C ALA A 268 -16.00 3.35 22.07
N ASP A 269 -16.97 2.58 21.55
CA ASP A 269 -17.39 1.28 22.05
C ASP A 269 -16.26 0.30 22.37
N ALA A 270 -15.25 0.20 21.50
CA ALA A 270 -14.09 -0.66 21.71
C ALA A 270 -13.32 -0.29 22.99
N THR A 271 -13.18 1.01 23.27
CA THR A 271 -12.55 1.54 24.49
C THR A 271 -13.45 1.33 25.71
N SER A 272 -14.76 1.53 25.59
CA SER A 272 -15.74 1.33 26.67
C SER A 272 -15.80 -0.14 27.11
N ARG A 273 -15.81 -1.09 26.16
CA ARG A 273 -15.66 -2.53 26.42
C ARG A 273 -14.29 -2.86 27.03
N SER A 274 -13.22 -2.25 26.51
CA SER A 274 -11.85 -2.44 27.01
C SER A 274 -11.67 -1.99 28.46
N TYR A 275 -12.26 -0.86 28.87
CA TYR A 275 -12.21 -0.39 30.26
C TYR A 275 -13.14 -1.19 31.17
N SER A 276 -14.31 -1.63 30.70
CA SER A 276 -15.22 -2.47 31.49
C SER A 276 -14.60 -3.86 31.79
N SER A 277 -13.89 -4.43 30.80
CA SER A 277 -13.02 -5.61 30.98
C SER A 277 -11.83 -5.33 31.91
N ALA A 278 -11.27 -4.11 31.90
CA ALA A 278 -10.15 -3.76 32.76
C ALA A 278 -10.54 -3.80 34.25
N ILE A 279 -11.77 -3.40 34.61
CA ILE A 279 -12.29 -3.53 35.98
C ILE A 279 -12.45 -5.00 36.39
N ASN A 280 -12.97 -5.88 35.52
CA ASN A 280 -13.05 -7.32 35.81
C ASN A 280 -11.67 -7.90 36.14
N ASN A 281 -10.64 -7.54 35.38
CA ASN A 281 -9.27 -7.99 35.63
C ASN A 281 -8.70 -7.45 36.96
N CYS A 282 -9.12 -6.27 37.40
CA CYS A 282 -8.73 -5.71 38.70
C CYS A 282 -9.32 -6.51 39.87
N GLU A 283 -10.58 -6.94 39.77
CA GLU A 283 -11.19 -7.83 40.77
C GLU A 283 -10.58 -9.24 40.78
N VAL A 284 -10.21 -9.77 39.61
CA VAL A 284 -9.52 -11.07 39.50
C VAL A 284 -8.15 -10.99 40.18
N PHE A 285 -7.35 -9.97 39.86
CA PHE A 285 -6.06 -9.74 40.52
C PHE A 285 -6.22 -9.61 42.04
N ALA A 286 -7.19 -8.83 42.51
CA ALA A 286 -7.44 -8.64 43.94
C ALA A 286 -7.80 -9.94 44.66
N ARG A 287 -8.53 -10.85 43.99
CA ARG A 287 -8.86 -12.19 44.51
C ARG A 287 -7.64 -13.12 44.52
N GLU A 288 -6.87 -13.15 43.44
CA GLU A 288 -5.68 -14.01 43.30
C GLU A 288 -4.56 -13.62 44.29
N HIS A 289 -4.35 -12.31 44.50
CA HIS A 289 -3.42 -11.74 45.47
C HIS A 289 -4.00 -11.60 46.90
N GLN A 290 -5.20 -12.14 47.15
CA GLN A 290 -5.84 -12.23 48.47
C GLN A 290 -5.99 -10.89 49.20
N LEU A 291 -6.30 -9.81 48.46
CA LEU A 291 -6.47 -8.48 49.04
C LEU A 291 -7.71 -8.42 49.97
N PRO A 292 -7.65 -7.67 51.10
CA PRO A 292 -8.76 -7.58 52.07
C PRO A 292 -10.11 -7.11 51.50
N SER A 293 -10.09 -6.35 50.40
CA SER A 293 -11.27 -6.04 49.58
C SER A 293 -10.92 -6.25 48.11
N TRP A 294 -11.85 -6.86 47.37
CA TRP A 294 -11.65 -7.26 45.96
C TRP A 294 -12.82 -6.92 45.02
N GLN A 295 -13.91 -6.38 45.54
CA GLN A 295 -15.11 -6.06 44.75
C GLN A 295 -15.08 -4.61 44.28
N LEU A 296 -15.36 -4.41 42.98
CA LEU A 296 -15.48 -3.11 42.35
C LEU A 296 -16.91 -2.91 41.84
N TYR A 297 -17.48 -3.91 41.16
CA TYR A 297 -18.90 -3.93 40.78
C TYR A 297 -19.77 -4.36 41.97
N THR A 298 -19.90 -3.45 42.94
CA THR A 298 -20.70 -3.60 44.16
C THR A 298 -21.47 -2.33 44.46
N SER A 299 -22.60 -2.46 45.16
CA SER A 299 -23.35 -1.32 45.70
C SER A 299 -22.64 -0.64 46.88
N ASP A 300 -21.69 -1.34 47.53
CA ASP A 300 -20.84 -0.78 48.58
C ASP A 300 -19.70 0.06 47.98
N ARG A 301 -19.94 1.37 47.91
CA ARG A 301 -18.95 2.35 47.42
C ARG A 301 -17.67 2.40 48.27
N GLN A 302 -17.74 2.08 49.56
CA GLN A 302 -16.56 2.06 50.43
C GLN A 302 -15.70 0.82 50.17
N ALA A 303 -16.31 -0.36 50.01
CA ALA A 303 -15.59 -1.57 49.61
C ALA A 303 -14.93 -1.43 48.22
N ALA A 304 -15.59 -0.75 47.27
CA ALA A 304 -15.03 -0.43 45.96
C ALA A 304 -13.86 0.57 46.04
N GLN A 305 -14.02 1.67 46.80
CA GLN A 305 -12.94 2.63 47.04
C GLN A 305 -11.72 2.00 47.71
N GLU A 306 -11.92 1.14 48.71
CA GLU A 306 -10.84 0.43 49.41
C GLU A 306 -10.15 -0.59 48.49
N THR A 307 -10.88 -1.33 47.65
CA THR A 307 -10.29 -2.19 46.62
C THR A 307 -9.38 -1.39 45.68
N ILE A 308 -9.83 -0.21 45.22
CA ILE A 308 -9.02 0.68 44.36
C ILE A 308 -7.79 1.19 45.11
N ARG A 309 -7.93 1.55 46.39
CA ARG A 309 -6.81 2.01 47.23
C ARG A 309 -5.77 0.90 47.45
N LEU A 310 -6.21 -0.33 47.71
CA LEU A 310 -5.33 -1.49 47.89
C LEU A 310 -4.57 -1.79 46.58
N LEU A 311 -5.28 -1.91 45.46
CA LEU A 311 -4.67 -2.16 44.14
C LEU A 311 -3.64 -1.09 43.76
N LEU A 312 -3.96 0.20 43.93
CA LEU A 312 -3.04 1.29 43.55
C LEU A 312 -1.81 1.43 44.46
N ASN A 313 -1.74 0.71 45.58
CA ASN A 313 -0.56 0.64 46.45
C ASN A 313 0.18 -0.71 46.35
N ASP A 314 -0.30 -1.67 45.56
CA ASP A 314 0.32 -2.98 45.38
C ASP A 314 1.39 -2.97 44.26
N ALA A 315 2.59 -3.48 44.57
CA ALA A 315 3.74 -3.41 43.66
C ALA A 315 3.62 -4.35 42.44
N ASP A 316 2.97 -5.51 42.62
CA ASP A 316 2.71 -6.46 41.53
C ASP A 316 1.58 -5.92 40.63
N PHE A 317 0.57 -5.27 41.21
CA PHE A 317 -0.49 -4.61 40.44
C PHE A 317 0.05 -3.44 39.63
N LEU A 318 0.90 -2.59 40.21
CA LEU A 318 1.55 -1.49 39.49
C LEU A 318 2.39 -2.04 38.31
N SER A 319 3.07 -3.16 38.51
CA SER A 319 3.82 -3.88 37.46
C SER A 319 2.91 -4.48 36.38
N TYR A 320 1.78 -5.08 36.77
CA TYR A 320 0.76 -5.63 35.87
C TYR A 320 0.07 -4.53 35.03
N ASN A 321 -0.24 -3.40 35.67
CA ASN A 321 -0.77 -2.19 35.04
C ASN A 321 0.23 -1.55 34.06
N ALA A 322 1.54 -1.54 34.37
CA ALA A 322 2.57 -1.09 33.43
C ALA A 322 2.64 -1.98 32.18
N ARG A 323 2.61 -3.32 32.35
CA ARG A 323 2.52 -4.30 31.24
C ARG A 323 1.25 -4.16 30.39
N GLN A 324 0.22 -3.50 30.91
CA GLN A 324 -1.05 -3.21 30.22
C GLN A 324 -1.17 -1.73 29.83
N HIS A 325 -0.05 -1.03 29.61
CA HIS A 325 0.01 0.37 29.15
C HIS A 325 -0.82 1.35 30.00
N ASN A 326 -0.85 1.14 31.32
CA ASN A 326 -1.65 1.91 32.30
C ASN A 326 -3.18 1.83 32.14
N ARG A 327 -3.68 0.83 31.38
CA ARG A 327 -5.12 0.60 31.14
C ARG A 327 -5.94 0.41 32.42
N PHE A 328 -5.40 -0.28 33.43
CA PHE A 328 -6.12 -0.50 34.69
C PHE A 328 -6.26 0.80 35.48
N ARG A 329 -5.17 1.55 35.70
CA ARG A 329 -5.22 2.85 36.40
C ARG A 329 -6.18 3.84 35.72
N ALA A 330 -6.20 3.88 34.39
CA ALA A 330 -7.15 4.70 33.63
C ALA A 330 -8.60 4.25 33.81
N ALA A 331 -8.87 2.93 33.78
CA ALA A 331 -10.21 2.40 34.01
C ALA A 331 -10.69 2.65 35.44
N LEU A 332 -9.85 2.41 36.46
CA LEU A 332 -10.19 2.64 37.87
C LEU A 332 -10.47 4.12 38.16
N GLN A 333 -9.72 5.06 37.54
CA GLN A 333 -10.03 6.50 37.64
C GLN A 333 -11.40 6.84 37.04
N LYS A 334 -11.77 6.26 35.89
CA LYS A 334 -13.12 6.42 35.33
C LYS A 334 -14.20 5.71 36.14
N PHE A 335 -13.86 4.63 36.83
CA PHE A 335 -14.78 3.91 37.71
C PHE A 335 -15.09 4.69 38.99
N LEU A 336 -14.11 5.40 39.58
CA LEU A 336 -14.36 6.36 40.66
C LEU A 336 -15.38 7.42 40.25
N MET A 337 -15.19 8.05 39.07
CA MET A 337 -16.14 9.02 38.53
C MET A 337 -17.55 8.43 38.33
N PHE A 338 -17.65 7.17 37.91
CA PHE A 338 -18.92 6.46 37.72
C PHE A 338 -19.67 6.20 39.03
N ILE A 339 -18.99 5.78 40.10
CA ILE A 339 -19.62 5.52 41.40
C ILE A 339 -19.87 6.80 42.24
N GLY A 340 -19.62 7.98 41.67
CA GLY A 340 -19.77 9.27 42.36
C GLY A 340 -18.67 9.53 43.41
N ALA A 341 -17.52 8.88 43.28
CA ALA A 341 -16.35 9.14 44.10
C ALA A 341 -15.44 10.16 43.41
N GLU A 342 -14.94 11.15 44.16
CA GLU A 342 -13.86 11.99 43.65
C GLU A 342 -12.63 11.12 43.35
N PRO A 343 -12.00 11.25 42.17
CA PRO A 343 -10.72 10.62 41.92
C PRO A 343 -9.71 11.19 42.90
N GLN A 344 -9.17 10.38 43.81
CA GLN A 344 -8.09 10.83 44.68
C GLN A 344 -6.95 11.38 43.82
N GLN A 345 -6.72 12.68 43.92
CA GLN A 345 -5.60 13.34 43.27
C GLN A 345 -4.29 13.00 44.00
N THR A 346 -3.86 11.74 43.88
CA THR A 346 -2.44 11.42 43.79
C THR A 346 -1.90 11.84 42.41
N VAL A 347 -2.08 13.14 42.13
CA VAL A 347 -1.03 13.94 41.50
C VAL A 347 0.22 13.64 42.34
N PRO A 348 1.33 13.12 41.77
CA PRO A 348 2.57 12.99 42.53
C PRO A 348 2.91 14.39 43.04
N THR A 349 2.92 14.56 44.37
CA THR A 349 2.66 15.85 45.01
C THR A 349 3.48 16.96 44.38
N LYS A 350 2.81 17.97 43.79
CA LYS A 350 3.48 19.02 43.02
C LYS A 350 4.11 20.09 43.93
N ALA A 351 4.82 19.63 44.95
CA ALA A 351 5.59 20.37 45.93
C ALA A 351 6.95 19.65 46.03
N ASP A 352 7.79 19.93 45.03
CA ASP A 352 9.24 19.58 44.91
C ASP A 352 9.75 19.85 43.47
N ILE A 353 8.86 20.05 42.48
CA ILE A 353 9.24 20.32 41.08
C ILE A 353 9.44 21.83 40.81
N ASP A 354 8.71 22.72 41.49
CA ASP A 354 8.92 24.17 41.34
C ASP A 354 10.18 24.61 42.13
N SER A 355 11.14 25.20 41.41
CA SER A 355 12.49 25.64 41.85
C SER A 355 13.58 24.59 42.11
N ALA A 356 13.37 23.32 41.73
CA ALA A 356 14.51 22.44 41.50
C ALA A 356 15.28 22.89 40.24
N SER A 357 16.46 23.49 40.42
CA SER A 357 17.45 23.59 39.33
C SER A 357 17.66 22.19 38.75
N PRO A 358 17.78 22.01 37.41
CA PRO A 358 18.13 20.72 36.85
C PRO A 358 19.37 20.19 37.58
N TYR A 359 19.32 18.93 38.01
CA TYR A 359 20.44 18.30 38.70
C TYR A 359 21.66 18.37 37.78
N ARG A 360 22.70 19.07 38.22
CA ARG A 360 23.95 19.21 37.47
C ARG A 360 25.08 18.51 38.19
N ASN A 361 25.95 17.89 37.40
CA ASN A 361 27.15 17.24 37.83
C ASN A 361 28.13 17.25 36.66
N GLU A 362 28.85 18.37 36.51
CA GLU A 362 29.75 18.65 35.39
C GLU A 362 30.75 17.51 35.14
N GLY A 363 31.24 16.87 36.21
CA GLY A 363 32.14 15.72 36.11
C GLY A 363 31.49 14.49 35.47
N TYR A 364 30.22 14.20 35.77
CA TYR A 364 29.45 13.15 35.11
C TYR A 364 29.05 13.55 33.68
N GLU A 365 28.57 14.77 33.50
CA GLU A 365 28.14 15.32 32.21
C GLU A 365 29.28 15.30 31.20
N GLN A 366 30.49 15.67 31.59
CA GLN A 366 31.68 15.59 30.73
C GLN A 366 31.97 14.15 30.30
N VAL A 367 31.96 13.18 31.23
CA VAL A 367 32.22 11.77 30.89
C VAL A 367 31.14 11.20 29.99
N LEU A 368 29.87 11.56 30.20
CA LEU A 368 28.75 11.19 29.32
C LEU A 368 28.93 11.80 27.92
N ARG A 369 29.28 13.09 27.86
CA ARG A 369 29.49 13.89 26.64
C ARG A 369 30.66 13.36 25.81
N GLU A 370 31.79 13.02 26.43
CA GLU A 370 33.01 12.56 25.74
C GLU A 370 32.95 11.08 25.33
N TYR A 371 32.39 10.20 26.18
CA TYR A 371 32.54 8.73 26.01
C TYR A 371 31.23 7.97 25.76
N PHE A 372 30.06 8.57 26.02
CA PHE A 372 28.75 7.88 25.97
C PHE A 372 27.72 8.57 25.06
N MET A 373 28.14 9.36 24.05
CA MET A 373 27.24 10.01 23.07
C MET A 373 26.19 9.09 22.44
N LYS A 374 26.46 7.77 22.33
CA LYS A 374 25.56 6.76 21.73
C LYS A 374 24.53 6.17 22.72
N GLY A 375 24.39 6.81 23.88
CA GLY A 375 23.58 6.37 25.02
C GLY A 375 24.33 5.40 25.94
N PHE A 376 24.29 5.67 27.24
CA PHE A 376 24.76 4.78 28.30
C PHE A 376 23.72 3.70 28.59
N ARG A 377 24.09 2.42 28.70
CA ARG A 377 23.13 1.32 29.01
C ARG A 377 22.95 1.14 30.51
N MET A 378 21.71 1.32 30.99
CA MET A 378 21.42 1.22 32.43
C MET A 378 21.67 -0.17 32.99
N ASP A 379 21.19 -1.22 32.32
CA ASP A 379 21.25 -2.60 32.80
C ASP A 379 22.62 -3.28 32.54
N SER A 380 23.70 -2.51 32.42
CA SER A 380 25.02 -2.98 31.99
C SER A 380 26.11 -2.69 33.03
N PRO A 381 26.45 -3.67 33.90
CA PRO A 381 27.60 -3.57 34.80
C PRO A 381 28.94 -3.32 34.07
N LEU A 382 29.01 -3.67 32.78
CA LEU A 382 30.18 -3.37 31.93
C LEU A 382 30.25 -1.90 31.50
N GLU A 383 29.14 -1.16 31.49
CA GLU A 383 29.15 0.28 31.20
C GLU A 383 29.35 1.11 32.47
N ILE A 384 28.84 0.69 33.65
CA ILE A 384 29.20 1.31 34.93
C ILE A 384 30.72 1.21 35.18
N ARG A 385 31.35 0.05 34.96
CA ARG A 385 32.82 -0.11 35.06
C ARG A 385 33.59 0.74 34.06
N LYS A 386 33.07 0.91 32.83
CA LYS A 386 33.66 1.85 31.86
C LYS A 386 33.54 3.29 32.35
N PHE A 387 32.37 3.67 32.88
CA PHE A 387 32.10 5.01 33.39
C PHE A 387 33.05 5.39 34.52
N LYS A 388 33.19 4.54 35.56
CA LYS A 388 34.20 4.72 36.62
C LYS A 388 35.60 4.93 36.05
N ARG A 389 36.03 4.06 35.11
CA ARG A 389 37.36 4.16 34.47
C ARG A 389 37.55 5.45 33.66
N TYR A 390 36.53 5.90 32.91
CA TYR A 390 36.60 7.14 32.14
C TYR A 390 36.59 8.36 33.06
N TYR A 391 35.79 8.36 34.14
CA TYR A 391 35.80 9.39 35.16
C TYR A 391 37.19 9.57 35.78
N THR A 392 37.84 8.48 36.21
CA THR A 392 39.21 8.53 36.73
C THR A 392 40.23 9.02 35.70
N ALA A 393 39.99 8.77 34.41
CA ALA A 393 40.87 9.22 33.32
C ALA A 393 40.70 10.70 32.97
N THR A 394 39.47 11.23 32.99
CA THR A 394 39.17 12.65 32.73
C THR A 394 39.54 13.54 33.92
N HIS A 395 39.20 13.12 35.15
CA HIS A 395 39.28 13.95 36.36
C HIS A 395 40.46 13.63 37.28
N ALA A 396 41.35 12.72 36.86
CA ALA A 396 42.52 12.22 37.62
C ALA A 396 42.20 11.71 39.05
N THR A 397 40.92 11.46 39.35
CA THR A 397 40.38 11.21 40.69
C THR A 397 39.42 10.03 40.63
N GLU A 398 39.57 9.05 41.53
CA GLU A 398 38.76 7.82 41.49
C GLU A 398 37.30 8.07 41.94
N LEU A 399 36.35 7.54 41.17
CA LEU A 399 34.92 7.70 41.43
C LEU A 399 34.45 6.73 42.53
N THR A 400 34.31 7.25 43.75
CA THR A 400 33.94 6.49 44.96
C THR A 400 32.45 6.14 45.08
N ASP A 401 31.60 6.68 44.20
CA ASP A 401 30.15 6.39 44.17
C ASP A 401 29.84 4.90 43.97
N SER A 402 28.75 4.42 44.58
CA SER A 402 28.27 3.06 44.32
C SER A 402 27.71 2.91 42.89
N ASP A 403 27.58 1.67 42.43
CA ASP A 403 27.04 1.38 41.10
C ASP A 403 25.55 1.80 41.00
N ASP A 404 24.81 1.79 42.10
CA ASP A 404 23.45 2.33 42.21
C ASP A 404 23.42 3.86 42.24
N ASP A 405 24.33 4.52 42.96
CA ASP A 405 24.43 5.99 42.99
C ASP A 405 24.77 6.55 41.61
N ILE A 406 25.72 5.93 40.90
CA ILE A 406 26.04 6.28 39.51
C ILE A 406 24.81 6.14 38.63
N SER A 407 24.10 5.02 38.76
CA SER A 407 22.88 4.76 37.99
C SER A 407 21.79 5.78 38.28
N ASN A 408 21.64 6.23 39.52
CA ASN A 408 20.64 7.23 39.90
C ASN A 408 21.02 8.66 39.47
N LYS A 409 22.29 9.05 39.59
CA LYS A 409 22.78 10.33 39.06
C LYS A 409 22.66 10.39 37.53
N ILE A 410 22.99 9.32 36.81
CA ILE A 410 22.80 9.24 35.35
C ILE A 410 21.31 9.32 34.97
N LYS A 411 20.39 8.67 35.71
CA LYS A 411 18.93 8.83 35.48
C LYS A 411 18.43 10.27 35.67
N GLN A 412 19.08 11.07 36.52
CA GLN A 412 18.70 12.47 36.76
C GLN A 412 19.29 13.44 35.71
N LEU A 413 20.42 13.08 35.09
CA LEU A 413 21.10 13.88 34.05
C LEU A 413 20.56 13.61 32.63
N CYS A 414 19.91 12.48 32.40
CA CYS A 414 19.68 11.95 31.06
C CYS A 414 18.22 11.58 30.76
N ILE A 415 17.85 11.71 29.48
CA ILE A 415 16.63 11.13 28.92
C ILE A 415 16.77 9.60 28.88
N LEU A 416 15.80 8.90 29.45
CA LEU A 416 15.74 7.45 29.42
C LEU A 416 14.91 6.96 28.22
N TYR A 417 15.52 6.17 27.33
CA TYR A 417 14.86 5.58 26.18
C TYR A 417 15.42 4.17 25.85
N GLU A 418 14.54 3.18 25.65
CA GLU A 418 14.88 1.77 25.39
C GLU A 418 16.02 1.20 26.28
N GLY A 419 15.96 1.43 27.59
CA GLY A 419 16.96 0.93 28.55
C GLY A 419 18.32 1.66 28.52
N LYS A 420 18.41 2.79 27.78
CA LYS A 420 19.58 3.66 27.75
C LYS A 420 19.28 5.04 28.32
N ALA A 421 20.33 5.71 28.78
CA ALA A 421 20.36 7.10 29.19
C ALA A 421 21.13 7.94 28.14
N PHE A 422 20.51 9.01 27.65
CA PHE A 422 21.10 9.97 26.72
C PHE A 422 21.16 11.36 27.36
N LEU A 423 22.34 11.99 27.37
CA LEU A 423 22.50 13.37 27.84
C LEU A 423 21.89 14.33 26.79
N PRO A 424 20.96 15.25 27.15
CA PRO A 424 20.26 16.08 26.17
C PRO A 424 21.20 16.88 25.25
N ASP A 425 22.27 17.46 25.81
CA ASP A 425 23.27 18.28 25.11
C ASP A 425 24.10 17.55 24.03
N VAL A 426 23.95 16.22 23.89
CA VAL A 426 24.57 15.46 22.79
C VAL A 426 23.55 14.73 21.91
N MET A 427 22.25 14.90 22.17
CA MET A 427 21.19 14.37 21.31
C MET A 427 20.98 15.23 20.06
N LEU A 428 21.38 16.50 20.06
CA LEU A 428 21.30 17.43 18.95
C LEU A 428 22.34 18.55 19.17
N SER A 429 22.94 19.12 18.12
CA SER A 429 23.81 20.29 18.27
C SER A 429 22.99 21.56 18.54
N GLU A 430 23.56 22.56 19.21
CA GLU A 430 22.85 23.80 19.54
C GLU A 430 22.25 24.48 18.30
N ASP A 431 23.01 24.62 17.20
CA ASP A 431 22.53 25.16 15.92
C ASP A 431 21.24 24.49 15.40
N ARG A 432 21.13 23.16 15.60
CA ARG A 432 20.01 22.32 15.12
C ARG A 432 18.86 22.25 16.11
N LYS A 433 19.16 22.49 17.38
CA LYS A 433 18.20 22.67 18.47
C LYS A 433 17.54 24.05 18.39
N GLU A 434 18.27 25.09 18.00
CA GLU A 434 17.70 26.41 17.66
C GLU A 434 16.82 26.31 16.42
N GLU A 435 17.30 25.74 15.30
CA GLU A 435 16.50 25.48 14.08
C GLU A 435 15.18 24.72 14.37
N LEU A 436 15.22 23.71 15.26
CA LEU A 436 14.05 22.95 15.70
C LEU A 436 13.05 23.78 16.53
N LEU A 437 13.54 24.66 17.41
CA LEU A 437 12.71 25.52 18.24
C LEU A 437 12.11 26.67 17.43
N ASP A 438 12.88 27.28 16.54
CA ASP A 438 12.46 28.37 15.66
C ASP A 438 11.36 27.91 14.68
N TYR A 439 11.43 26.67 14.17
CA TYR A 439 10.34 26.06 13.40
C TYR A 439 9.05 25.95 14.22
N ILE A 440 9.16 25.49 15.47
CA ILE A 440 8.01 25.33 16.39
C ILE A 440 7.37 26.69 16.70
N GLU A 441 8.19 27.69 17.01
CA GLU A 441 7.72 29.05 17.34
C GLU A 441 7.16 29.79 16.13
N SER A 442 7.76 29.62 14.94
CA SER A 442 7.23 30.14 13.67
C SER A 442 5.88 29.51 13.33
N ALA A 443 5.75 28.19 13.44
CA ALA A 443 4.48 27.51 13.24
C ALA A 443 3.39 27.98 14.24
N PHE A 444 3.77 28.29 15.48
CA PHE A 444 2.87 28.92 16.45
C PHE A 444 2.62 30.41 16.20
N ALA A 445 3.46 31.11 15.42
CA ALA A 445 3.22 32.47 14.94
C ALA A 445 2.24 32.49 13.75
N ASP A 446 2.29 31.49 12.86
CA ASP A 446 1.34 31.25 11.75
C ASP A 446 -0.10 30.97 12.21
N GLY A 447 -0.36 30.89 13.52
CA GLY A 447 -1.68 30.63 14.10
C GLY A 447 -2.03 29.16 14.31
N LYS A 448 -1.12 28.21 14.06
CA LYS A 448 -1.35 26.78 14.35
C LYS A 448 -1.47 26.59 15.88
N ALA A 449 -2.48 25.85 16.35
CA ALA A 449 -2.74 25.69 17.79
C ALA A 449 -1.86 24.59 18.43
N ALA A 450 -1.58 23.52 17.69
CA ALA A 450 -0.71 22.41 18.11
C ALA A 450 -0.02 21.73 16.92
N ILE A 451 1.10 21.04 17.20
CA ILE A 451 1.95 20.37 16.21
C ILE A 451 2.26 18.95 16.72
N TYR A 452 2.00 17.92 15.91
CA TYR A 452 2.20 16.52 16.33
C TYR A 452 3.69 16.12 16.31
N TYR A 453 4.14 15.33 17.29
CA TYR A 453 5.54 14.86 17.33
C TYR A 453 5.94 14.08 16.08
N GLN A 454 5.00 13.31 15.49
CA GLN A 454 5.22 12.58 14.24
C GLN A 454 5.34 13.49 13.01
N ALA A 455 4.81 14.72 13.06
CA ALA A 455 4.96 15.71 12.01
C ALA A 455 6.34 16.37 12.10
N ILE A 456 6.71 16.88 13.29
CA ILE A 456 8.04 17.46 13.55
C ILE A 456 9.15 16.43 13.24
N PHE A 457 8.97 15.17 13.65
CA PHE A 457 9.93 14.09 13.35
C PHE A 457 10.01 13.77 11.85
N ALA A 458 8.94 13.94 11.08
CA ALA A 458 8.95 13.72 9.64
C ALA A 458 9.67 14.85 8.88
N GLU A 459 9.50 16.10 9.34
CA GLU A 459 10.17 17.30 8.80
C GLU A 459 11.68 17.24 9.07
N PHE A 460 12.08 17.06 10.33
CA PHE A 460 13.48 17.02 10.75
C PHE A 460 14.15 15.65 10.59
N SER A 461 13.51 14.68 9.92
CA SER A 461 14.01 13.30 9.81
C SER A 461 15.42 13.21 9.25
N ASP A 462 15.74 14.04 8.25
CA ASP A 462 17.07 14.13 7.63
C ASP A 462 18.14 14.66 8.59
N VAL A 463 17.78 15.60 9.49
CA VAL A 463 18.68 16.08 10.55
C VAL A 463 18.90 14.97 11.57
N PHE A 464 17.82 14.32 12.01
CA PHE A 464 17.85 13.26 13.02
C PHE A 464 18.55 11.96 12.57
N LEU A 465 18.90 11.78 11.28
CA LEU A 465 19.73 10.67 10.82
C LEU A 465 21.18 10.71 11.36
N ASP A 466 21.76 11.91 11.51
CA ASP A 466 23.13 12.11 12.01
C ASP A 466 23.17 12.18 13.56
N TYR A 467 22.00 12.21 14.22
CA TYR A 467 21.84 12.42 15.66
C TYR A 467 21.12 11.25 16.37
N HIS A 468 21.10 11.28 17.70
CA HIS A 468 20.53 10.19 18.52
C HIS A 468 19.05 10.42 18.88
N ILE A 469 18.24 10.82 17.89
CA ILE A 469 16.78 10.96 18.00
C ILE A 469 16.17 10.01 16.96
N HIS A 470 15.60 8.88 17.40
CA HIS A 470 15.30 7.77 16.50
C HIS A 470 13.82 7.65 16.09
N ASP A 471 12.92 8.32 16.79
CA ASP A 471 11.49 8.35 16.53
C ASP A 471 10.80 9.55 17.24
N ALA A 472 9.48 9.64 17.07
CA ALA A 472 8.65 10.72 17.61
C ALA A 472 8.46 10.68 19.15
N ASP A 473 8.58 9.52 19.80
CA ASP A 473 8.48 9.40 21.26
C ASP A 473 9.82 9.78 21.93
N MET A 474 10.94 9.44 21.29
CA MET A 474 12.27 9.95 21.67
C MET A 474 12.39 11.46 21.45
N LEU A 475 11.87 11.99 20.33
CA LEU A 475 11.77 13.43 20.09
C LEU A 475 10.89 14.13 21.14
N LYS A 476 9.77 13.53 21.53
CA LYS A 476 8.92 14.04 22.61
C LYS A 476 9.69 14.13 23.93
N ALA A 477 10.46 13.10 24.30
CA ALA A 477 11.26 13.11 25.51
C ALA A 477 12.33 14.22 25.47
N TYR A 478 12.96 14.43 24.31
CA TYR A 478 13.90 15.53 24.08
C TYR A 478 13.25 16.92 24.19
N LEU A 479 12.13 17.16 23.50
CA LEU A 479 11.36 18.41 23.60
C LEU A 479 10.85 18.67 25.02
N THR A 480 10.63 17.62 25.83
CA THR A 480 10.26 17.75 27.24
C THR A 480 11.41 18.26 28.11
N SER A 481 12.67 17.93 27.80
CA SER A 481 13.83 18.43 28.56
C SER A 481 14.32 19.81 28.11
N ILE A 482 14.23 20.13 26.80
CA ILE A 482 14.71 21.43 26.28
C ILE A 482 13.62 22.52 26.24
N GLY A 483 12.34 22.15 26.38
CA GLY A 483 11.21 23.04 26.09
C GLY A 483 11.15 24.29 26.96
N ASN A 484 11.64 24.25 28.21
CA ASN A 484 11.82 25.41 29.10
C ASN A 484 10.63 26.40 29.18
N GLY A 485 9.39 25.89 29.06
CA GLY A 485 8.16 26.70 29.08
C GLY A 485 7.77 27.37 27.75
N ARG A 486 8.53 27.19 26.66
CA ARG A 486 8.20 27.69 25.31
C ARG A 486 6.90 27.11 24.74
N PHE A 487 6.53 25.89 25.15
CA PHE A 487 5.32 25.19 24.70
C PHE A 487 4.85 24.13 25.71
N PHE A 488 3.60 23.69 25.57
CA PHE A 488 2.97 22.67 26.42
C PHE A 488 3.12 21.27 25.83
N ILE A 489 3.67 20.33 26.63
CA ILE A 489 3.83 18.91 26.29
C ILE A 489 2.50 18.18 26.48
N ASN A 490 1.93 17.61 25.41
CA ASN A 490 0.71 16.79 25.47
C ASN A 490 1.04 15.32 25.17
N ARG A 491 0.01 14.47 25.03
CA ARG A 491 0.22 13.03 24.78
C ARG A 491 0.93 12.77 23.44
N SER A 492 0.53 13.44 22.37
CA SER A 492 0.94 13.17 20.98
C SER A 492 1.31 14.42 20.15
N PHE A 493 1.25 15.61 20.77
CA PHE A 493 1.56 16.89 20.16
C PHE A 493 2.14 17.87 21.20
N ILE A 494 2.71 18.98 20.72
CA ILE A 494 2.96 20.19 21.51
C ILE A 494 1.93 21.27 21.18
N SER A 495 1.58 22.12 22.12
CA SER A 495 0.62 23.23 21.90
C SER A 495 1.11 24.56 22.46
N LYS A 496 0.65 25.67 21.88
CA LYS A 496 1.00 27.04 22.30
C LYS A 496 0.38 27.43 23.65
N THR A 497 -0.80 26.87 23.94
CA THR A 497 -1.57 27.06 25.18
C THR A 497 -1.86 25.71 25.85
N PRO A 498 -2.24 25.68 27.14
CA PRO A 498 -2.78 24.46 27.74
C PRO A 498 -4.11 24.04 27.10
N ASP A 499 -4.52 22.80 27.36
CA ASP A 499 -5.85 22.23 27.08
C ASP A 499 -6.38 22.36 25.64
N VAL A 500 -5.49 22.43 24.65
CA VAL A 500 -5.85 22.49 23.22
C VAL A 500 -6.47 21.18 22.74
N SER A 501 -7.77 21.22 22.47
CA SER A 501 -8.49 20.15 21.75
C SER A 501 -8.29 20.32 20.24
N MET A 502 -7.50 19.44 19.63
CA MET A 502 -7.30 19.41 18.18
C MET A 502 -8.44 18.68 17.46
N ASP A 503 -8.96 19.27 16.38
CA ASP A 503 -9.88 18.61 15.44
C ASP A 503 -9.31 18.53 14.00
N PRO A 504 -8.41 17.55 13.73
CA PRO A 504 -7.86 17.35 12.39
C PRO A 504 -8.88 16.93 11.32
N LEU A 505 -10.10 16.53 11.70
CA LEU A 505 -11.14 16.22 10.73
C LEU A 505 -11.63 17.52 10.07
N SER A 506 -11.96 18.52 10.88
CA SER A 506 -12.38 19.84 10.40
C SER A 506 -11.25 20.63 9.74
N GLU A 507 -9.98 20.39 10.11
CA GLU A 507 -8.82 20.94 9.40
C GLU A 507 -8.68 20.37 7.97
N VAL A 508 -8.81 19.04 7.81
CA VAL A 508 -8.78 18.38 6.48
C VAL A 508 -9.99 18.79 5.64
N ARG A 509 -11.19 18.93 6.25
CA ARG A 509 -12.39 19.46 5.60
C ARG A 509 -12.16 20.87 5.04
N SER A 510 -11.75 21.82 5.89
CA SER A 510 -11.48 23.19 5.48
C SER A 510 -10.40 23.26 4.39
N CYS A 511 -9.36 22.43 4.47
CA CYS A 511 -8.31 22.37 3.45
C CYS A 511 -8.84 21.94 2.07
N LEU A 512 -9.63 20.88 2.00
CA LEU A 512 -10.19 20.38 0.73
C LEU A 512 -11.28 21.31 0.17
N GLN A 513 -12.08 21.93 1.04
CA GLN A 513 -13.03 22.97 0.63
C GLN A 513 -12.32 24.19 0.05
N ASN A 514 -11.24 24.66 0.69
CA ASN A 514 -10.44 25.79 0.22
C ASN A 514 -9.70 25.51 -1.10
N PHE A 515 -9.37 24.26 -1.43
CA PHE A 515 -8.79 23.92 -2.73
C PHE A 515 -9.80 24.01 -3.87
N GLY A 516 -11.09 23.71 -3.64
CA GLY A 516 -12.15 23.78 -4.66
C GLY A 516 -12.00 22.80 -5.84
N ARG A 517 -11.07 21.83 -5.74
CA ARG A 517 -10.78 20.81 -6.77
C ARG A 517 -10.22 19.52 -6.13
N PRO A 518 -10.10 18.42 -6.88
CA PRO A 518 -9.23 17.31 -6.51
C PRO A 518 -7.81 17.77 -6.18
N ALA A 519 -7.31 17.28 -5.05
CA ALA A 519 -5.98 17.56 -4.53
C ALA A 519 -5.26 16.24 -4.17
N THR A 520 -3.97 16.19 -4.48
CA THR A 520 -3.10 15.05 -4.19
C THR A 520 -2.75 14.97 -2.70
N TYR A 521 -2.28 13.79 -2.27
CA TYR A 521 -1.70 13.62 -0.94
C TYR A 521 -0.60 14.65 -0.63
N ASP A 522 0.27 14.97 -1.60
CA ASP A 522 1.43 15.83 -1.35
C ASP A 522 1.02 17.30 -1.17
N GLU A 523 0.02 17.77 -1.91
CA GLU A 523 -0.61 19.10 -1.67
C GLU A 523 -1.25 19.18 -0.28
N LEU A 524 -1.94 18.11 0.16
CA LEU A 524 -2.54 18.04 1.49
C LEU A 524 -1.49 17.99 2.62
N PHE A 525 -0.34 17.35 2.40
CA PHE A 525 0.76 17.33 3.37
C PHE A 525 1.49 18.68 3.44
N ALA A 526 1.62 19.38 2.31
CA ALA A 526 2.19 20.74 2.28
C ALA A 526 1.25 21.78 2.92
N ALA A 527 -0.06 21.63 2.78
CA ALA A 527 -1.05 22.52 3.38
C ALA A 527 -1.31 22.28 4.88
N LEU A 528 -1.14 21.03 5.36
CA LEU A 528 -1.37 20.64 6.76
C LEU A 528 -0.11 20.01 7.41
N PRO A 529 1.06 20.69 7.38
CA PRO A 529 2.35 20.10 7.76
C PRO A 529 2.47 19.78 9.25
N HIS A 530 1.60 20.34 10.10
CA HIS A 530 1.54 20.08 11.54
C HIS A 530 0.79 18.78 11.90
N LEU A 531 0.10 18.17 10.94
CA LEU A 531 -0.64 16.91 11.10
C LEU A 531 0.16 15.70 10.57
N PRO A 532 0.10 14.52 11.21
CA PRO A 532 0.78 13.34 10.69
C PRO A 532 0.18 12.89 9.35
N GLN A 533 1.03 12.63 8.35
CA GLN A 533 0.62 12.12 7.03
C GLN A 533 -0.25 10.85 7.12
N SER A 534 0.04 9.98 8.10
CA SER A 534 -0.75 8.78 8.43
C SER A 534 -2.16 9.11 8.94
N LYS A 535 -2.32 10.19 9.72
CA LYS A 535 -3.61 10.64 10.26
C LYS A 535 -4.47 11.29 9.18
N ILE A 536 -3.87 12.10 8.28
CA ILE A 536 -4.56 12.63 7.10
C ILE A 536 -5.08 11.47 6.23
N LYS A 537 -4.22 10.49 5.89
CA LYS A 537 -4.64 9.29 5.12
C LYS A 537 -5.78 8.52 5.79
N LEU A 538 -5.75 8.35 7.11
CA LEU A 538 -6.82 7.68 7.85
C LEU A 538 -8.13 8.48 7.80
N ILE A 539 -8.08 9.80 7.96
CA ILE A 539 -9.25 10.68 7.91
C ILE A 539 -9.94 10.60 6.54
N LEU A 540 -9.18 10.74 5.46
CA LEU A 540 -9.67 10.65 4.07
C LEU A 540 -10.29 9.27 3.75
N ALA A 541 -9.75 8.20 4.33
CA ALA A 541 -10.25 6.84 4.10
C ALA A 541 -11.44 6.43 4.99
N SER A 542 -11.79 7.22 6.03
CA SER A 542 -12.76 6.83 7.06
C SER A 542 -14.06 7.66 7.09
N ASN A 543 -14.13 8.78 6.37
CA ASN A 543 -15.29 9.68 6.40
C ASN A 543 -15.82 9.90 4.97
N VAL A 544 -17.13 9.74 4.78
CA VAL A 544 -17.79 9.75 3.46
C VAL A 544 -17.79 11.11 2.75
N GLU A 545 -17.50 12.19 3.48
CA GLU A 545 -17.35 13.55 2.95
C GLU A 545 -16.08 13.73 2.10
N PHE A 546 -15.10 12.82 2.22
CA PHE A 546 -13.85 12.84 1.44
C PHE A 546 -13.91 11.84 0.30
N VAL A 547 -14.18 12.36 -0.89
CA VAL A 547 -14.39 11.57 -2.09
C VAL A 547 -13.05 11.28 -2.77
N ASN A 548 -12.83 10.02 -3.14
CA ASN A 548 -11.62 9.57 -3.82
C ASN A 548 -11.76 9.80 -5.34
N ASN A 549 -10.89 10.61 -5.94
CA ASN A 549 -10.89 10.86 -7.40
C ASN A 549 -9.98 9.89 -8.19
N GLY A 550 -9.48 8.84 -7.51
CA GLY A 550 -8.42 7.97 -7.99
C GLY A 550 -7.10 8.69 -8.13
N ARG A 551 -6.11 8.07 -8.78
CA ARG A 551 -4.75 8.61 -9.00
C ARG A 551 -3.98 9.07 -7.74
N SER A 552 -4.52 8.85 -6.54
CA SER A 552 -4.08 9.41 -5.23
C SER A 552 -4.55 10.86 -4.96
N GLU A 553 -5.62 11.28 -5.61
CA GLU A 553 -6.34 12.54 -5.42
C GLU A 553 -7.61 12.34 -4.57
N TYR A 554 -7.95 13.35 -3.76
CA TYR A 554 -9.17 13.43 -2.96
C TYR A 554 -9.81 14.82 -3.08
N PHE A 555 -11.11 14.90 -2.83
CA PHE A 555 -11.85 16.16 -2.75
C PHE A 555 -12.95 16.10 -1.67
N HIS A 556 -13.47 17.26 -1.25
CA HIS A 556 -14.65 17.31 -0.37
C HIS A 556 -15.92 17.28 -1.22
N GLU A 557 -16.94 16.51 -0.81
CA GLU A 557 -18.17 16.30 -1.60
C GLU A 557 -18.89 17.59 -2.05
N SER A 558 -18.72 18.69 -1.29
CA SER A 558 -19.33 19.99 -1.54
C SER A 558 -18.81 20.73 -2.77
N ILE A 559 -17.78 20.22 -3.46
CA ILE A 559 -17.39 20.72 -4.80
C ILE A 559 -18.49 20.38 -5.83
N VAL A 560 -19.19 19.27 -5.65
CA VAL A 560 -20.37 18.95 -6.46
C VAL A 560 -21.53 19.79 -5.94
N HIS A 561 -21.70 20.97 -6.53
CA HIS A 561 -22.85 21.84 -6.30
C HIS A 561 -24.05 21.29 -7.08
N LEU A 562 -25.16 21.06 -6.37
CA LEU A 562 -26.45 20.61 -6.91
C LEU A 562 -27.54 21.22 -6.04
N SER A 563 -28.61 21.71 -6.67
CA SER A 563 -29.86 22.12 -6.02
C SER A 563 -30.68 20.91 -5.56
N ASP A 564 -31.67 21.15 -4.68
CA ASP A 564 -32.60 20.10 -4.25
C ASP A 564 -33.42 19.57 -5.44
N GLU A 565 -33.82 20.44 -6.39
CA GLU A 565 -34.51 20.05 -7.62
C GLU A 565 -33.65 19.17 -8.55
N GLU A 566 -32.34 19.40 -8.61
CA GLU A 566 -31.41 18.53 -9.34
C GLU A 566 -31.19 17.20 -8.62
N LEU A 567 -31.05 17.21 -7.29
CA LEU A 567 -30.88 16.00 -6.49
C LEU A 567 -32.11 15.09 -6.56
N ASP A 568 -33.32 15.62 -6.50
CA ASP A 568 -34.55 14.85 -6.72
C ASP A 568 -34.73 14.47 -8.20
N GLY A 569 -34.32 15.33 -9.14
CA GLY A 569 -34.28 15.03 -10.57
C GLY A 569 -33.30 13.91 -10.97
N ILE A 570 -32.24 13.71 -10.17
CA ILE A 570 -31.29 12.59 -10.24
C ILE A 570 -31.84 11.36 -9.49
N ALA A 571 -32.46 11.55 -8.33
CA ALA A 571 -33.11 10.46 -7.58
C ALA A 571 -34.23 9.80 -8.38
N GLU A 572 -34.99 10.56 -9.19
CA GLU A 572 -35.98 10.04 -10.14
C GLU A 572 -35.36 9.07 -11.15
N ILE A 573 -34.19 9.40 -11.72
CA ILE A 573 -33.46 8.52 -12.65
C ILE A 573 -33.12 7.19 -11.96
N ILE A 574 -32.52 7.29 -10.77
CA ILE A 574 -32.10 6.13 -9.98
C ILE A 574 -33.30 5.25 -9.63
N GLN A 575 -34.37 5.85 -9.08
CA GLN A 575 -35.56 5.16 -8.61
C GLN A 575 -36.27 4.42 -9.76
N ARG A 576 -36.49 5.08 -10.91
CA ARG A 576 -37.14 4.44 -12.07
C ARG A 576 -36.36 3.24 -12.58
N THR A 577 -35.04 3.35 -12.72
CA THR A 577 -34.21 2.22 -13.19
C THR A 577 -34.15 1.09 -12.16
N ILE A 578 -34.15 1.40 -10.85
CA ILE A 578 -34.31 0.41 -9.78
C ILE A 578 -35.66 -0.31 -9.88
N ASP A 579 -36.77 0.40 -10.12
CA ASP A 579 -38.10 -0.23 -10.22
C ASP A 579 -38.27 -1.08 -11.50
N GLU A 580 -37.45 -0.87 -12.53
CA GLU A 580 -37.37 -1.71 -13.73
C GLU A 580 -36.40 -2.91 -13.61
N ARG A 581 -35.30 -2.80 -12.84
CA ARG A 581 -34.16 -3.74 -12.91
C ARG A 581 -33.58 -4.22 -11.56
N ASP A 582 -34.06 -3.67 -10.45
CA ASP A 582 -33.56 -3.71 -9.06
C ASP A 582 -32.31 -2.84 -8.77
N PHE A 583 -31.55 -2.44 -9.80
CA PHE A 583 -30.35 -1.60 -9.64
C PHE A 583 -30.09 -0.71 -10.87
N ILE A 584 -29.25 0.31 -10.69
CA ILE A 584 -28.61 1.08 -11.77
C ILE A 584 -27.08 1.03 -11.61
N GLY A 585 -26.34 0.94 -12.71
CA GLY A 585 -24.88 1.03 -12.70
C GLY A 585 -24.41 2.48 -12.54
N GLY A 586 -23.31 2.74 -11.82
CA GLY A 586 -22.80 4.10 -11.63
C GLY A 586 -22.39 4.80 -12.94
N ASN A 587 -21.93 4.04 -13.94
CA ASN A 587 -21.67 4.55 -15.30
C ASN A 587 -22.97 4.87 -16.04
N GLU A 588 -23.98 3.99 -15.93
CA GLU A 588 -25.31 4.17 -16.53
C GLU A 588 -26.01 5.40 -15.94
N LEU A 589 -25.87 5.64 -14.63
CA LEU A 589 -26.32 6.88 -13.98
C LEU A 589 -25.58 8.10 -14.53
N TYR A 590 -24.25 8.07 -14.64
CA TYR A 590 -23.47 9.18 -15.18
C TYR A 590 -23.87 9.52 -16.64
N ASP A 591 -24.07 8.50 -17.48
CA ASP A 591 -24.53 8.66 -18.86
C ASP A 591 -25.97 9.20 -18.93
N ALA A 592 -26.86 8.76 -18.03
CA ALA A 592 -28.24 9.27 -17.93
C ALA A 592 -28.29 10.72 -17.42
N ILE A 593 -27.44 11.09 -16.46
CA ILE A 593 -27.28 12.49 -16.01
C ILE A 593 -26.74 13.34 -17.15
N ARG A 594 -25.70 12.90 -17.87
CA ARG A 594 -25.17 13.62 -19.06
C ARG A 594 -26.24 13.84 -20.13
N ALA A 595 -27.20 12.92 -20.26
CA ALA A 595 -28.30 13.03 -21.23
C ALA A 595 -29.45 13.96 -20.80
N LYS A 596 -29.77 14.04 -19.49
CA LYS A 596 -30.87 14.88 -18.94
C LYS A 596 -30.37 16.27 -18.52
N TYR A 597 -29.13 16.37 -18.05
CA TYR A 597 -28.51 17.53 -17.42
C TYR A 597 -27.02 17.67 -17.83
N PRO A 598 -26.71 17.97 -19.12
CA PRO A 598 -25.32 18.03 -19.59
C PRO A 598 -24.46 19.05 -18.84
N TYR A 599 -25.02 20.20 -18.47
CA TYR A 599 -24.31 21.27 -17.76
C TYR A 599 -23.73 20.81 -16.41
N ILE A 600 -24.42 19.94 -15.66
CA ILE A 600 -23.90 19.36 -14.41
C ILE A 600 -22.57 18.61 -14.66
N ILE A 601 -22.48 17.90 -15.79
CA ILE A 601 -21.28 17.14 -16.18
C ILE A 601 -20.19 18.05 -16.74
N GLU A 602 -20.57 19.16 -17.41
CA GLU A 602 -19.63 20.17 -17.91
C GLU A 602 -19.01 21.00 -16.77
N GLU A 603 -19.77 21.36 -15.74
CA GLU A 603 -19.26 22.04 -14.53
C GLU A 603 -18.35 21.11 -13.72
N ASN A 604 -18.70 19.83 -13.61
CA ASN A 604 -17.95 18.83 -12.84
C ASN A 604 -16.89 18.07 -13.66
N HIS A 605 -16.51 18.54 -14.84
CA HIS A 605 -15.61 17.84 -15.78
C HIS A 605 -14.19 17.53 -15.24
N THR A 606 -13.78 18.17 -14.14
CA THR A 606 -12.51 17.89 -13.45
C THR A 606 -12.55 16.63 -12.59
N LEU A 607 -13.75 16.13 -12.28
CA LEU A 607 -13.98 14.93 -11.49
C LEU A 607 -14.01 13.69 -12.39
N SER A 608 -13.52 12.58 -11.84
CA SER A 608 -13.68 11.26 -12.44
C SER A 608 -15.13 10.76 -12.33
N VAL A 609 -15.57 9.90 -13.26
CA VAL A 609 -16.93 9.31 -13.28
C VAL A 609 -17.32 8.69 -11.92
N TYR A 610 -16.41 7.94 -11.29
CA TYR A 610 -16.65 7.35 -9.97
C TYR A 610 -16.48 8.34 -8.82
N GLY A 611 -15.63 9.38 -8.96
CA GLY A 611 -15.59 10.50 -8.02
C GLY A 611 -16.92 11.25 -7.98
N PHE A 612 -17.47 11.62 -9.13
CA PHE A 612 -18.80 12.25 -9.21
C PHE A 612 -19.91 11.34 -8.62
N ARG A 613 -19.90 10.04 -8.95
CA ARG A 613 -20.79 9.03 -8.34
C ARG A 613 -20.66 8.96 -6.81
N ASP A 614 -19.44 8.99 -6.28
CA ASP A 614 -19.21 8.87 -4.83
C ASP A 614 -19.43 10.20 -4.08
N ALA A 615 -19.45 11.33 -4.77
CA ALA A 615 -20.02 12.58 -4.26
C ALA A 615 -21.56 12.51 -4.21
N LEU A 616 -22.23 11.96 -5.23
CA LEU A 616 -23.67 11.68 -5.16
C LEU A 616 -24.02 10.72 -4.02
N LYS A 617 -23.15 9.74 -3.70
CA LYS A 617 -23.30 8.87 -2.52
C LYS A 617 -23.35 9.66 -1.19
N ALA A 618 -22.60 10.75 -1.06
CA ALA A 618 -22.64 11.58 0.15
C ALA A 618 -23.96 12.36 0.28
N LYS A 619 -24.61 12.71 -0.86
CA LYS A 619 -25.85 13.51 -0.91
C LYS A 619 -27.14 12.68 -0.99
N LEU A 620 -27.08 11.43 -1.44
CA LEU A 620 -28.23 10.54 -1.69
C LEU A 620 -28.10 9.17 -0.99
N GLY A 621 -27.11 9.00 -0.12
CA GLY A 621 -26.82 7.73 0.59
C GLY A 621 -27.81 7.36 1.69
N ASP A 622 -28.77 8.23 1.99
CA ASP A 622 -29.96 7.98 2.80
C ASP A 622 -31.07 7.32 1.95
N LYS A 623 -31.32 7.87 0.75
CA LYS A 623 -32.32 7.41 -0.23
C LYS A 623 -31.93 6.09 -0.89
N PHE A 624 -30.64 5.87 -1.19
CA PHE A 624 -30.14 4.69 -1.93
C PHE A 624 -28.86 4.07 -1.34
N SER A 625 -28.67 2.76 -1.52
CA SER A 625 -27.42 2.08 -1.18
C SER A 625 -26.46 2.04 -2.37
N PHE A 626 -25.28 2.64 -2.18
CA PHE A 626 -24.18 2.72 -3.15
C PHE A 626 -23.07 1.73 -2.78
N LYS A 627 -22.98 0.61 -3.50
CA LYS A 627 -22.10 -0.53 -3.19
C LYS A 627 -21.15 -0.83 -4.37
N GLY A 628 -19.96 -0.23 -4.32
CA GLY A 628 -19.05 -0.24 -5.46
C GLY A 628 -19.62 0.56 -6.62
N ASN A 629 -19.84 -0.06 -7.78
CA ASN A 629 -20.49 0.58 -8.92
C ASN A 629 -21.99 0.24 -9.06
N ILE A 630 -22.58 -0.45 -8.08
CA ILE A 630 -24.02 -0.76 -8.03
C ILE A 630 -24.72 0.26 -7.13
N ILE A 631 -25.84 0.80 -7.62
CA ILE A 631 -26.75 1.64 -6.84
C ILE A 631 -28.10 0.92 -6.75
N SER A 632 -28.58 0.70 -5.54
CA SER A 632 -29.73 -0.16 -5.22
C SER A 632 -30.61 0.48 -4.14
N ARG A 633 -31.83 -0.03 -3.93
CA ARG A 633 -32.78 0.56 -2.96
C ARG A 633 -32.19 0.49 -1.53
N SER A 634 -32.38 1.55 -0.74
CA SER A 634 -31.89 1.57 0.66
C SER A 634 -32.43 0.37 1.46
N GLY A 635 -31.56 -0.26 2.25
CA GLY A 635 -31.84 -1.53 2.96
C GLY A 635 -31.90 -2.80 2.10
N GLN A 636 -31.86 -2.71 0.77
CA GLN A 636 -31.87 -3.84 -0.16
C GLN A 636 -30.55 -3.90 -0.95
N GLU A 637 -29.43 -4.03 -0.25
CA GLU A 637 -28.09 -4.01 -0.87
C GLU A 637 -27.86 -5.17 -1.84
N ILE A 638 -27.64 -4.86 -3.11
CA ILE A 638 -27.29 -5.85 -4.14
C ILE A 638 -25.77 -5.88 -4.31
N SER A 639 -25.13 -7.06 -4.21
CA SER A 639 -23.71 -7.22 -4.53
C SER A 639 -23.48 -7.61 -5.99
N MET A 640 -22.23 -7.50 -6.45
CA MET A 640 -21.88 -7.91 -7.82
C MET A 640 -22.13 -9.41 -8.06
N VAL A 641 -22.00 -10.23 -7.02
CA VAL A 641 -22.36 -11.66 -7.04
C VAL A 641 -23.87 -11.82 -7.28
N ASP A 642 -24.70 -11.05 -6.58
CA ASP A 642 -26.16 -11.12 -6.72
C ASP A 642 -26.61 -10.71 -8.14
N VAL A 643 -25.96 -9.73 -8.76
CA VAL A 643 -26.23 -9.32 -10.14
C VAL A 643 -25.92 -10.45 -11.14
N PHE A 644 -24.72 -11.03 -11.10
CA PHE A 644 -24.37 -12.15 -11.99
C PHE A 644 -25.21 -13.40 -11.70
N ALA A 645 -25.55 -13.68 -10.44
CA ALA A 645 -26.43 -14.77 -10.05
C ALA A 645 -27.88 -14.56 -10.50
N LYS A 646 -28.42 -13.32 -10.45
CA LYS A 646 -29.74 -12.98 -11.00
C LYS A 646 -29.72 -13.18 -12.52
N TYR A 647 -28.75 -12.57 -13.20
CA TYR A 647 -28.62 -12.64 -14.66
C TYR A 647 -28.53 -14.10 -15.17
N ALA A 648 -27.69 -14.92 -14.55
CA ALA A 648 -27.51 -16.32 -14.95
C ALA A 648 -28.73 -17.22 -14.62
N ARG A 649 -29.64 -16.80 -13.73
CA ARG A 649 -30.91 -17.51 -13.42
C ARG A 649 -32.11 -17.01 -14.22
N SER A 650 -32.09 -15.77 -14.72
CA SER A 650 -33.22 -15.17 -15.44
C SER A 650 -33.21 -15.40 -16.95
N HIS A 651 -32.18 -16.05 -17.49
CA HIS A 651 -32.02 -16.31 -18.93
C HIS A 651 -31.79 -17.81 -19.18
N ASP A 652 -32.67 -18.44 -19.95
CA ASP A 652 -32.54 -19.86 -20.32
C ASP A 652 -31.31 -20.15 -21.21
N SER A 653 -30.81 -19.13 -21.91
CA SER A 653 -29.55 -19.17 -22.67
C SER A 653 -28.97 -17.77 -22.85
N PHE A 654 -27.64 -17.64 -22.81
CA PHE A 654 -26.91 -16.39 -23.03
C PHE A 654 -25.45 -16.65 -23.48
N THR A 655 -24.77 -15.61 -23.96
CA THR A 655 -23.41 -15.66 -24.50
C THR A 655 -22.36 -15.01 -23.59
N LEU A 656 -21.09 -15.32 -23.84
CA LEU A 656 -19.94 -14.65 -23.23
C LEU A 656 -19.88 -13.17 -23.63
N SER A 657 -20.33 -12.82 -24.84
CA SER A 657 -20.44 -11.43 -25.29
C SER A 657 -21.45 -10.63 -24.46
N GLU A 658 -22.58 -11.23 -24.09
CA GLU A 658 -23.60 -10.56 -23.25
C GLU A 658 -23.13 -10.44 -21.79
N LEU A 659 -22.47 -11.46 -21.25
CA LEU A 659 -21.80 -11.37 -19.94
C LEU A 659 -20.73 -10.26 -19.91
N GLN A 660 -19.97 -10.10 -21.00
CA GLN A 660 -18.96 -9.05 -21.09
C GLN A 660 -19.62 -7.67 -21.16
N GLY A 661 -20.70 -7.49 -21.93
CA GLY A 661 -21.48 -6.25 -21.94
C GLY A 661 -22.05 -5.86 -20.57
N LEU A 662 -22.51 -6.85 -19.78
CA LEU A 662 -22.92 -6.64 -18.38
C LEU A 662 -21.73 -6.26 -17.47
N ALA A 663 -20.57 -6.91 -17.65
CA ALA A 663 -19.37 -6.60 -16.88
C ALA A 663 -18.83 -5.18 -17.19
N ASP A 664 -18.84 -4.79 -18.47
CA ASP A 664 -18.34 -3.50 -18.94
C ASP A 664 -19.24 -2.34 -18.48
N SER A 665 -20.57 -2.48 -18.54
CA SER A 665 -21.50 -1.46 -18.03
C SER A 665 -21.39 -1.25 -16.52
N LEU A 666 -21.07 -2.31 -15.78
CA LEU A 666 -20.80 -2.29 -14.34
C LEU A 666 -19.34 -1.94 -13.99
N ALA A 667 -18.46 -1.72 -14.96
CA ALA A 667 -17.02 -1.48 -14.79
C ALA A 667 -16.32 -2.55 -13.92
N THR A 668 -16.60 -3.82 -14.21
CA THR A 668 -16.14 -4.97 -13.41
C THR A 668 -15.63 -6.13 -14.29
N THR A 669 -15.23 -7.23 -13.67
CA THR A 669 -14.91 -8.50 -14.34
C THR A 669 -16.05 -9.49 -14.20
N ILE A 670 -16.25 -10.39 -15.18
CA ILE A 670 -17.25 -11.47 -15.09
C ILE A 670 -16.95 -12.37 -13.88
N TYR A 671 -17.94 -12.54 -13.00
CA TYR A 671 -17.87 -13.45 -11.84
C TYR A 671 -18.16 -14.89 -12.30
N PHE A 672 -17.19 -15.51 -12.98
CA PHE A 672 -17.40 -16.81 -13.63
C PHE A 672 -17.83 -17.92 -12.69
N ASP A 673 -17.33 -17.97 -11.45
CA ASP A 673 -17.73 -18.96 -10.45
C ASP A 673 -19.25 -18.88 -10.20
N THR A 674 -19.75 -17.67 -9.94
CA THR A 674 -21.18 -17.38 -9.78
C THR A 674 -22.02 -17.69 -11.03
N VAL A 675 -21.48 -17.45 -12.23
CA VAL A 675 -22.13 -17.83 -13.49
C VAL A 675 -22.19 -19.36 -13.62
N TYR A 676 -21.12 -20.09 -13.26
CA TYR A 676 -21.07 -21.55 -13.30
C TYR A 676 -21.90 -22.19 -12.17
N GLU A 677 -22.10 -21.53 -11.03
CA GLU A 677 -23.03 -21.96 -9.98
C GLU A 677 -24.49 -21.97 -10.49
N ASN A 678 -24.87 -20.96 -11.28
CA ASN A 678 -26.25 -20.67 -11.64
C ASN A 678 -26.67 -21.12 -13.05
N SER A 679 -25.73 -21.31 -13.98
CA SER A 679 -25.96 -21.76 -15.37
C SER A 679 -25.04 -22.92 -15.74
N LEU A 680 -25.27 -23.59 -16.88
CA LEU A 680 -24.38 -24.59 -17.46
C LEU A 680 -23.65 -23.99 -18.67
N ARG A 681 -22.32 -24.06 -18.69
CA ARG A 681 -21.52 -23.67 -19.86
C ARG A 681 -21.42 -24.83 -20.85
N ILE A 682 -21.91 -24.63 -22.07
CA ILE A 682 -21.95 -25.67 -23.10
C ILE A 682 -20.90 -25.48 -24.20
N SER A 683 -20.33 -24.29 -24.35
CA SER A 683 -19.25 -24.03 -25.30
C SER A 683 -18.33 -22.87 -24.85
N ARG A 684 -17.39 -22.48 -25.70
CA ARG A 684 -16.54 -21.30 -25.48
C ARG A 684 -17.36 -20.03 -25.27
N ASP A 685 -18.49 -19.91 -25.95
CA ASP A 685 -19.32 -18.70 -25.94
C ASP A 685 -20.66 -18.90 -25.23
N GLN A 686 -21.27 -20.09 -25.30
CA GLN A 686 -22.67 -20.28 -24.89
C GLN A 686 -22.84 -20.90 -23.50
N PHE A 687 -23.82 -20.35 -22.78
CA PHE A 687 -24.35 -20.78 -21.50
C PHE A 687 -25.86 -21.05 -21.62
N VAL A 688 -26.38 -21.99 -20.84
CA VAL A 688 -27.80 -22.37 -20.80
C VAL A 688 -28.25 -22.69 -19.37
N SER A 689 -29.56 -22.77 -19.14
CA SER A 689 -30.12 -23.30 -17.88
C SER A 689 -29.57 -24.70 -17.57
N LYS A 690 -29.24 -24.98 -16.30
CA LYS A 690 -28.73 -26.30 -15.87
C LYS A 690 -29.71 -27.45 -16.13
N ALA A 691 -31.00 -27.16 -16.32
CA ALA A 691 -32.01 -28.15 -16.68
C ALA A 691 -31.95 -28.62 -18.15
N ALA A 692 -31.18 -27.93 -19.01
CA ALA A 692 -31.10 -28.24 -20.44
C ALA A 692 -30.22 -29.45 -20.78
N ALA A 693 -29.43 -29.97 -19.82
CA ALA A 693 -28.58 -31.14 -20.00
C ALA A 693 -28.90 -32.24 -18.98
N GLN A 694 -28.66 -33.49 -19.36
CA GLN A 694 -28.79 -34.65 -18.47
C GLN A 694 -27.48 -35.44 -18.47
N PHE A 695 -26.83 -35.51 -17.30
CA PHE A 695 -25.55 -36.20 -17.14
C PHE A 695 -25.75 -37.60 -16.54
N PRO A 696 -25.53 -38.70 -17.29
CA PRO A 696 -25.37 -40.03 -16.71
C PRO A 696 -24.01 -40.12 -16.02
N VAL A 697 -23.96 -39.61 -14.77
CA VAL A 697 -22.71 -39.36 -14.02
C VAL A 697 -21.84 -40.60 -13.87
N ALA A 698 -22.44 -41.79 -13.66
CA ALA A 698 -21.69 -43.03 -13.53
C ALA A 698 -20.95 -43.41 -14.83
N ASP A 699 -21.67 -43.37 -15.96
CA ASP A 699 -21.16 -43.71 -17.30
C ASP A 699 -20.05 -42.74 -17.72
N ILE A 700 -20.24 -41.43 -17.46
CA ILE A 700 -19.24 -40.39 -17.74
C ILE A 700 -17.99 -40.61 -16.87
N ASP A 701 -18.16 -40.88 -15.58
CA ASP A 701 -17.03 -41.14 -14.68
C ASP A 701 -16.29 -42.45 -15.05
N GLU A 702 -16.95 -43.45 -15.64
CA GLU A 702 -16.30 -44.64 -16.22
C GLU A 702 -15.58 -44.36 -17.55
N VAL A 703 -16.03 -43.40 -18.35
CA VAL A 703 -15.24 -42.88 -19.50
C VAL A 703 -14.00 -42.15 -18.99
N LEU A 704 -14.12 -41.35 -17.92
CA LEU A 704 -12.99 -40.64 -17.32
C LEU A 704 -11.97 -41.59 -16.66
N ASP A 705 -12.39 -42.71 -16.05
CA ASP A 705 -11.47 -43.76 -15.53
C ASP A 705 -10.54 -44.32 -16.62
N ARG A 706 -11.01 -44.38 -17.87
CA ARG A 706 -10.25 -44.86 -19.03
C ARG A 706 -9.34 -43.79 -19.65
N ILE A 707 -9.59 -42.51 -19.36
CA ILE A 707 -8.82 -41.37 -19.88
C ILE A 707 -7.75 -40.93 -18.88
N CYS A 708 -8.16 -40.69 -17.62
CA CYS A 708 -7.26 -40.32 -16.54
C CYS A 708 -6.67 -41.60 -15.91
N THR A 709 -5.62 -42.15 -16.51
CA THR A 709 -4.93 -43.35 -15.99
C THR A 709 -4.22 -43.08 -14.65
N GLU A 710 -3.48 -41.97 -14.56
CA GLU A 710 -2.75 -41.56 -13.35
C GLU A 710 -3.66 -40.93 -12.26
N LYS A 711 -3.07 -40.23 -11.28
CA LYS A 711 -3.79 -39.47 -10.24
C LYS A 711 -4.68 -38.37 -10.80
N TYR A 712 -4.21 -37.72 -11.87
CA TYR A 712 -4.82 -36.57 -12.50
C TYR A 712 -4.40 -36.49 -13.98
N ILE A 713 -5.13 -35.69 -14.76
CA ILE A 713 -4.79 -35.34 -16.14
C ILE A 713 -5.10 -33.84 -16.38
N PRO A 714 -4.24 -33.07 -17.06
CA PRO A 714 -4.58 -31.71 -17.49
C PRO A 714 -5.87 -31.69 -18.29
N LEU A 715 -6.78 -30.77 -17.96
CA LEU A 715 -8.07 -30.70 -18.64
C LEU A 715 -7.94 -30.45 -20.16
N PRO A 716 -6.96 -29.65 -20.67
CA PRO A 716 -6.74 -29.50 -22.11
C PRO A 716 -6.23 -30.75 -22.85
N GLU A 717 -5.71 -31.78 -22.17
CA GLU A 717 -5.28 -33.03 -22.82
C GLU A 717 -6.45 -33.94 -23.18
N VAL A 718 -7.60 -33.80 -22.50
CA VAL A 718 -8.82 -34.53 -22.83
C VAL A 718 -9.44 -33.99 -24.11
N THR A 719 -9.08 -34.63 -25.22
CA THR A 719 -9.42 -34.23 -26.59
C THR A 719 -10.34 -35.21 -27.31
N ASN A 720 -10.32 -36.51 -26.93
CA ASN A 720 -11.17 -37.53 -27.53
C ASN A 720 -12.54 -37.60 -26.85
N PHE A 721 -13.41 -36.64 -27.16
CA PHE A 721 -14.76 -36.56 -26.61
C PHE A 721 -15.73 -37.64 -27.13
N GLY A 722 -15.38 -38.37 -28.20
CA GLY A 722 -16.28 -39.33 -28.86
C GLY A 722 -16.64 -40.57 -28.05
N ALA A 723 -15.99 -40.80 -26.91
CA ALA A 723 -16.31 -41.89 -25.98
C ALA A 723 -17.36 -41.49 -24.92
N LEU A 724 -17.70 -40.20 -24.79
CA LEU A 724 -18.63 -39.70 -23.77
C LEU A 724 -20.09 -39.85 -24.24
N PRO A 725 -21.04 -40.23 -23.36
CA PRO A 725 -22.46 -40.33 -23.70
C PRO A 725 -23.04 -38.94 -24.03
N TYR A 726 -24.00 -38.87 -24.94
CA TYR A 726 -24.63 -37.60 -25.34
C TYR A 726 -25.53 -37.04 -24.24
N VAL A 727 -25.31 -35.77 -23.87
CA VAL A 727 -25.98 -35.10 -22.73
C VAL A 727 -26.91 -33.96 -23.13
N GLY A 728 -27.31 -33.92 -24.42
CA GLY A 728 -28.03 -32.79 -25.04
C GLY A 728 -27.12 -31.85 -25.85
N PHE A 729 -25.82 -31.78 -25.52
CA PHE A 729 -24.85 -30.89 -26.18
C PHE A 729 -23.59 -31.64 -26.63
N PRO A 730 -22.89 -31.17 -27.69
CA PRO A 730 -21.59 -31.71 -28.09
C PRO A 730 -20.51 -31.45 -27.05
N TRP A 731 -19.87 -32.51 -26.57
CA TRP A 731 -18.76 -32.43 -25.61
C TRP A 731 -17.56 -31.66 -26.16
N ASN A 732 -16.99 -30.84 -25.29
CA ASN A 732 -15.82 -30.00 -25.52
C ASN A 732 -15.23 -29.60 -24.14
N SER A 733 -14.06 -28.96 -24.12
CA SER A 733 -13.34 -28.64 -22.88
C SER A 733 -14.15 -27.80 -21.88
N PHE A 734 -15.04 -26.90 -22.33
CA PHE A 734 -15.84 -26.06 -21.42
C PHE A 734 -16.97 -26.85 -20.75
N LEU A 735 -17.65 -27.73 -21.49
CA LEU A 735 -18.67 -28.62 -20.94
C LEU A 735 -18.05 -29.69 -20.01
N LEU A 736 -16.83 -30.14 -20.32
CA LEU A 736 -16.07 -31.05 -19.47
C LEU A 736 -15.55 -30.38 -18.19
N GLU A 737 -15.02 -29.15 -18.29
CA GLU A 737 -14.62 -28.32 -17.14
C GLU A 737 -15.78 -28.16 -16.15
N HIS A 738 -16.95 -27.80 -16.67
CA HIS A 738 -18.15 -27.62 -15.87
C HIS A 738 -18.67 -28.95 -15.29
N TYR A 739 -18.66 -30.05 -16.05
CA TYR A 739 -19.03 -31.38 -15.55
C TYR A 739 -18.16 -31.83 -14.37
N VAL A 740 -16.83 -31.72 -14.51
CA VAL A 740 -15.86 -32.13 -13.48
C VAL A 740 -15.89 -31.20 -12.26
N ALA A 741 -16.22 -29.92 -12.45
CA ALA A 741 -16.40 -28.97 -11.35
C ALA A 741 -17.65 -29.27 -10.48
N SER A 742 -18.78 -29.62 -11.09
CA SER A 742 -20.09 -29.60 -10.39
C SER A 742 -20.86 -30.92 -10.33
N TYR A 743 -20.49 -31.96 -11.10
CA TYR A 743 -21.32 -33.16 -11.25
C TYR A 743 -20.57 -34.48 -10.96
N SER A 744 -19.29 -34.60 -11.33
CA SER A 744 -18.51 -35.85 -11.18
C SER A 744 -18.37 -36.30 -9.71
N GLN A 745 -18.57 -37.59 -9.47
CA GLN A 745 -18.45 -38.21 -8.13
C GLN A 745 -17.10 -38.87 -7.90
N LYS A 746 -16.39 -39.30 -8.96
CA LYS A 746 -15.00 -39.82 -8.87
C LYS A 746 -13.94 -38.73 -8.97
N TYR A 747 -14.24 -37.64 -9.69
CA TYR A 747 -13.28 -36.58 -10.00
C TYR A 747 -13.65 -35.24 -9.38
N LEU A 748 -12.63 -34.37 -9.25
CA LEU A 748 -12.78 -32.95 -8.94
C LEU A 748 -11.94 -32.11 -9.93
N LEU A 749 -12.35 -30.85 -10.14
CA LEU A 749 -11.56 -29.87 -10.89
C LEU A 749 -10.61 -29.15 -9.93
N LEU A 750 -9.31 -29.10 -10.26
CA LEU A 750 -8.35 -28.23 -9.59
C LEU A 750 -7.74 -27.24 -10.59
N HIS A 751 -7.98 -25.95 -10.37
CA HIS A 751 -7.57 -24.85 -11.23
C HIS A 751 -7.31 -23.57 -10.41
N SER A 752 -6.83 -22.51 -11.06
CA SER A 752 -6.71 -21.18 -10.42
C SER A 752 -8.00 -20.37 -10.42
N SER A 753 -8.82 -20.52 -11.47
CA SER A 753 -10.13 -19.89 -11.67
C SER A 753 -10.76 -20.42 -12.97
N PHE A 754 -12.07 -20.27 -13.14
CA PHE A 754 -12.68 -20.31 -14.48
C PHE A 754 -12.17 -19.14 -15.34
N ASN A 755 -12.24 -19.29 -16.67
CA ASN A 755 -11.71 -18.31 -17.62
C ASN A 755 -12.63 -18.18 -18.86
N GLY A 756 -12.72 -16.97 -19.43
CA GLY A 756 -13.58 -16.70 -20.59
C GLY A 756 -13.08 -17.35 -21.88
N THR A 757 -11.78 -17.31 -22.16
CA THR A 757 -11.21 -17.64 -23.48
C THR A 757 -10.73 -19.07 -23.65
N GLU A 758 -10.41 -19.76 -22.56
CA GLU A 758 -9.75 -21.07 -22.52
C GLU A 758 -10.05 -21.76 -21.17
N CYS A 759 -9.95 -23.09 -21.12
CA CYS A 759 -10.06 -23.85 -19.88
C CYS A 759 -8.66 -24.20 -19.38
N ALA A 760 -8.46 -24.21 -18.06
CA ALA A 760 -7.16 -24.53 -17.47
C ALA A 760 -7.31 -25.23 -16.11
N GLY A 761 -6.30 -26.02 -15.74
CA GLY A 761 -6.31 -26.87 -14.54
C GLY A 761 -6.28 -28.35 -14.89
N ALA A 762 -6.58 -29.20 -13.89
CA ALA A 762 -6.56 -30.65 -14.03
C ALA A 762 -7.84 -31.30 -13.51
N ILE A 763 -8.20 -32.42 -14.14
CA ILE A 763 -9.17 -33.40 -13.68
C ILE A 763 -8.44 -34.33 -12.71
N VAL A 764 -8.83 -34.35 -11.43
CA VAL A 764 -8.09 -35.04 -10.37
C VAL A 764 -8.99 -36.10 -9.71
N LYS A 765 -8.49 -37.33 -9.54
CA LYS A 765 -9.22 -38.39 -8.83
C LYS A 765 -9.37 -38.02 -7.36
N ARG A 766 -10.58 -38.08 -6.81
CA ARG A 766 -10.83 -37.85 -5.37
C ARG A 766 -10.07 -38.83 -4.48
N SER A 767 -9.79 -40.04 -4.98
CA SER A 767 -8.96 -41.06 -4.33
C SER A 767 -7.45 -40.76 -4.32
N ALA A 768 -6.97 -39.73 -5.04
CA ALA A 768 -5.54 -39.38 -5.08
C ALA A 768 -5.06 -38.60 -3.84
N GLY A 769 -5.97 -38.14 -2.97
CA GLY A 769 -5.65 -37.39 -1.75
C GLY A 769 -5.19 -35.93 -1.99
N ILE A 770 -5.32 -35.43 -3.22
CA ILE A 770 -4.95 -34.05 -3.59
C ILE A 770 -6.20 -33.18 -3.50
N GLY A 771 -6.31 -32.38 -2.44
CA GLY A 771 -7.51 -31.61 -2.12
C GLY A 771 -7.53 -30.14 -2.60
N SER A 772 -6.37 -29.59 -2.98
CA SER A 772 -6.25 -28.18 -3.40
C SER A 772 -5.33 -28.02 -4.61
N PHE A 773 -5.51 -26.93 -5.35
CA PHE A 773 -4.67 -26.62 -6.53
C PHE A 773 -3.20 -26.37 -6.14
N ASP A 774 -2.95 -25.87 -4.93
CA ASP A 774 -1.61 -25.79 -4.35
C ASP A 774 -0.96 -27.17 -4.16
N ASP A 775 -1.71 -28.12 -3.60
CA ASP A 775 -1.21 -29.48 -3.39
C ASP A 775 -1.01 -30.24 -4.71
N LEU A 776 -1.82 -29.94 -5.73
CA LEU A 776 -1.61 -30.41 -7.10
C LEU A 776 -0.29 -29.87 -7.67
N ILE A 777 -0.07 -28.55 -7.60
CA ILE A 777 1.19 -27.93 -8.04
C ILE A 777 2.37 -28.53 -7.27
N ILE A 778 2.21 -28.81 -5.98
CA ILE A 778 3.28 -29.40 -5.15
C ILE A 778 3.59 -30.84 -5.53
N ASP A 779 2.60 -31.72 -5.73
CA ASP A 779 2.86 -33.11 -6.15
C ASP A 779 3.43 -33.15 -7.59
N LEU A 780 2.87 -32.34 -8.51
CA LEU A 780 3.37 -32.16 -9.87
C LEU A 780 4.84 -31.71 -9.90
N LEU A 781 5.19 -30.70 -9.11
CA LEU A 781 6.57 -30.20 -9.01
C LEU A 781 7.47 -31.12 -8.16
N ALA A 782 6.93 -31.92 -7.25
CA ALA A 782 7.71 -32.93 -6.53
C ALA A 782 8.07 -34.12 -7.44
N ASN A 783 7.20 -34.47 -8.39
CA ASN A 783 7.37 -35.65 -9.24
C ASN A 783 8.10 -35.36 -10.57
N ASN A 784 8.21 -34.09 -11.01
CA ASN A 784 8.87 -33.74 -12.28
C ASN A 784 10.32 -33.22 -12.11
N ASN A 785 11.30 -34.11 -12.28
CA ASN A 785 12.72 -33.79 -12.15
C ASN A 785 13.35 -32.98 -13.30
N GLN A 786 12.62 -32.66 -14.36
CA GLN A 786 13.16 -31.93 -15.52
C GLN A 786 13.01 -30.40 -15.43
N ILE A 787 12.20 -29.89 -14.51
CA ILE A 787 11.93 -28.45 -14.36
C ILE A 787 12.97 -27.78 -13.46
N GLU A 788 13.57 -26.67 -13.90
CA GLU A 788 14.34 -25.81 -13.01
C GLU A 788 13.41 -25.17 -11.97
N MET A 789 13.64 -25.47 -10.69
CA MET A 789 12.78 -25.04 -9.58
C MET A 789 13.01 -23.56 -9.18
N LYS A 790 12.73 -22.65 -10.12
CA LYS A 790 12.64 -21.19 -10.02
C LYS A 790 11.28 -20.71 -10.53
N LYS A 791 10.86 -19.50 -10.14
CA LYS A 791 9.54 -18.91 -10.48
C LYS A 791 9.18 -18.96 -11.97
N ALA A 792 10.07 -18.45 -12.84
CA ALA A 792 9.75 -18.31 -14.26
C ALA A 792 9.66 -19.66 -15.01
N PRO A 793 10.62 -20.61 -14.90
CA PRO A 793 10.49 -21.93 -15.53
C PRO A 793 9.29 -22.74 -15.02
N VAL A 794 8.93 -22.60 -13.73
CA VAL A 794 7.74 -23.27 -13.16
C VAL A 794 6.44 -22.68 -13.70
N LEU A 795 6.28 -21.35 -13.73
CA LEU A 795 5.10 -20.70 -14.32
C LEU A 795 5.01 -20.93 -15.84
N GLN A 796 6.16 -21.07 -16.51
CA GLN A 796 6.25 -21.47 -17.91
C GLN A 796 5.70 -22.89 -18.10
N TYR A 797 6.23 -23.88 -17.37
CA TYR A 797 5.78 -25.27 -17.44
C TYR A 797 4.29 -25.43 -17.13
N LEU A 798 3.80 -24.85 -16.03
CA LEU A 798 2.39 -24.92 -15.63
C LEU A 798 1.46 -24.36 -16.71
N SER A 799 1.89 -23.32 -17.43
CA SER A 799 1.08 -22.72 -18.49
C SER A 799 1.14 -23.50 -19.80
N ASP A 800 2.34 -23.96 -20.19
CA ASP A 800 2.54 -24.73 -21.42
C ASP A 800 1.89 -26.13 -21.36
N ASN A 801 1.66 -26.67 -20.16
CA ASN A 801 0.98 -27.95 -19.91
C ASN A 801 -0.49 -27.76 -19.43
N GLY A 802 -1.09 -26.58 -19.66
CA GLY A 802 -2.54 -26.38 -19.44
C GLY A 802 -3.03 -26.24 -18.00
N TYR A 803 -2.17 -26.34 -16.98
CA TYR A 803 -2.55 -26.12 -15.58
C TYR A 803 -2.87 -24.64 -15.29
N LEU A 804 -2.29 -23.69 -16.02
CA LEU A 804 -2.51 -22.24 -15.86
C LEU A 804 -2.77 -21.53 -17.20
N ALA A 805 -3.93 -20.88 -17.35
CA ALA A 805 -4.24 -20.02 -18.49
C ALA A 805 -3.25 -18.85 -18.66
N ARG A 806 -2.66 -18.36 -17.56
CA ARG A 806 -1.70 -17.24 -17.56
C ARG A 806 -0.48 -17.59 -16.71
N ARG A 807 0.71 -17.15 -17.14
CA ARG A 807 2.00 -17.32 -16.43
C ARG A 807 2.12 -16.41 -15.20
N ARG A 808 1.13 -16.48 -14.30
CA ARG A 808 1.02 -15.74 -13.04
C ARG A 808 0.26 -16.61 -12.02
N TYR A 809 0.87 -16.85 -10.88
CA TYR A 809 0.22 -17.39 -9.69
C TYR A 809 0.89 -16.72 -8.48
N SER A 810 0.11 -16.23 -7.52
CA SER A 810 0.60 -15.39 -6.42
C SER A 810 1.59 -16.13 -5.53
N GLU A 811 1.23 -17.34 -5.12
CA GLU A 811 1.93 -18.08 -4.06
C GLU A 811 3.03 -19.01 -4.58
N ILE A 812 3.30 -19.02 -5.88
CA ILE A 812 4.15 -20.03 -6.54
C ILE A 812 5.55 -20.18 -5.93
N GLU A 813 6.11 -19.12 -5.33
CA GLU A 813 7.40 -19.18 -4.63
C GLU A 813 7.35 -20.03 -3.35
N SER A 814 6.23 -20.00 -2.59
CA SER A 814 6.03 -20.84 -1.41
C SER A 814 5.83 -22.31 -1.81
N LEU A 815 5.08 -22.56 -2.89
CA LEU A 815 4.84 -23.89 -3.44
C LEU A 815 6.13 -24.55 -3.94
N ILE A 816 7.00 -23.79 -4.62
CA ILE A 816 8.33 -24.26 -5.04
C ILE A 816 9.18 -24.67 -3.83
N ILE A 817 9.07 -24.00 -2.69
CA ILE A 817 9.78 -24.37 -1.45
C ILE A 817 9.18 -25.65 -0.85
N ARG A 818 7.84 -25.74 -0.73
CA ARG A 818 7.14 -26.96 -0.27
C ARG A 818 7.51 -28.18 -1.13
N ALA A 819 7.47 -28.04 -2.45
CA ALA A 819 7.80 -29.11 -3.40
C ALA A 819 9.29 -29.54 -3.33
N LYS A 820 10.24 -28.62 -3.12
CA LYS A 820 11.66 -28.98 -2.89
C LYS A 820 11.83 -29.85 -1.64
N ALA A 821 11.18 -29.48 -0.53
CA ALA A 821 11.23 -30.27 0.70
C ALA A 821 10.58 -31.65 0.54
N GLN A 822 9.55 -31.77 -0.32
CA GLN A 822 8.93 -33.04 -0.65
C GLN A 822 9.80 -33.94 -1.54
N ARG A 823 10.56 -33.38 -2.50
CA ARG A 823 11.59 -34.14 -3.25
C ARG A 823 12.64 -34.72 -2.31
N GLN A 824 13.26 -33.87 -1.49
CA GLN A 824 14.34 -34.27 -0.58
C GLN A 824 13.95 -35.40 0.39
N ARG A 825 12.67 -35.49 0.79
CA ARG A 825 12.15 -36.62 1.56
C ARG A 825 12.06 -37.90 0.72
N LYS A 826 11.52 -37.83 -0.51
CA LYS A 826 11.51 -38.96 -1.45
C LYS A 826 12.91 -39.40 -1.91
N ASP A 827 13.90 -38.52 -1.84
CA ASP A 827 15.31 -38.81 -2.12
C ASP A 827 16.05 -39.42 -0.90
N THR A 828 15.37 -39.68 0.22
CA THR A 828 15.94 -40.27 1.46
C THR A 828 15.21 -41.51 2.01
N ASP A 829 14.15 -41.97 1.32
CA ASP A 829 13.45 -43.25 1.53
C ASP A 829 13.81 -44.27 0.43
#